data_AF-U2SHP2-F1
#
_entry.id   AF-U2SHP2-F1
#
_cell.length_a   1.000
_cell.length_b   1.000
_cell.length_c   1.000
_cell.angle_alpha   90.00
_cell.angle_beta   90.00
_cell.angle_gamma   90.00
#
_symmetry.space_group_name_H-M   'P 1'
#
loop_
_entity.id
_entity.type
_entity.pdbx_description
1 polymer ?
#
loop_
_entity_poly.entity_id
_entity_poly.type
_entity_poly.pdbx_seq_one_letter_code
_entity_poly.pdbx_strand_id
1 'polypeptide(L)'
;MPISVRPFEQVDAEAIARLFNAHKDSPNPVEGGITGDQLALEIRERGVESFLVAVDGEQVIGTFGVFRSNGRRSVAEHEGFADMFFVAPGYRRSVASGLLFTEAVEGLFRSGRRVLRLTVNPANSTAFRLYRRVGCMSLGYGSPGEDGNVQLYNYIPLIMRAVVGDLSDADREQLGELRSFGSISERLDDHLASDAFLHDGRLALQYHLALGGMKLNALVDAHAAVVVEATLIGPDGSVRRLELDNPPAIPEPDVPAMVARCGDLTLTVDPVDGTVDVGHPDHYGPLVSVTWPGRPGFRAAGWRESDSRAFRMERISSGVRITELETSISCTARVEDDALIQDFVAEPNSELRMFESVGLRTGWFDAVPVRGPSLTCAPVGAGLAVRDCTEVVAASVELDPSFPATWYGEQGEKVVETTGRRTSMIHSTLLDRRFTTDESGAARIVTVVHPPARSRPGALTFGGLVADPVVSTKESLRIRESAAGVADWRINGRRLVRTPFPRIRGFACNPYWRAGVWATHEPERHRREHGMGWGLSRQTWSTTQTGSLISDDRRNLFTINDSLVVGRHEFSVTSVETDGEDVLWLTPMTGPGTRVVFPGLRGPWSTPSSGVWQRWTPSTLIELDQGIWLSIAPAPGHEELVPEILVRSTPSGLLVGCTSRAGLEEDPMVWRVRATGAPLTRMTRVGTAA
;
A
#
# COMPACT_ATOMS: atom_id res chain seq x y z
N MET A 1 29.23 15.62 -24.08
CA MET A 1 29.86 15.71 -22.74
C MET A 1 29.70 14.36 -22.06
N PRO A 2 30.56 13.97 -21.11
CA PRO A 2 30.30 12.74 -20.34
C PRO A 2 29.03 12.92 -19.49
N ILE A 3 28.36 11.81 -19.18
CA ILE A 3 27.23 11.78 -18.24
C ILE A 3 27.70 12.37 -16.90
N SER A 4 26.91 13.25 -16.32
CA SER A 4 27.15 13.83 -15.00
C SER A 4 25.91 13.74 -14.11
N VAL A 5 26.14 13.82 -12.79
CA VAL A 5 25.09 13.89 -11.77
C VAL A 5 25.24 15.20 -11.02
N ARG A 6 24.13 15.89 -10.80
CA ARG A 6 24.08 17.15 -10.05
C ARG A 6 22.79 17.25 -9.23
N PRO A 7 22.73 18.14 -8.23
CA PRO A 7 21.47 18.48 -7.59
C PRO A 7 20.43 19.00 -8.59
N PHE A 8 19.17 18.77 -8.24
CA PHE A 8 18.00 19.30 -8.94
C PHE A 8 17.90 20.82 -8.86
N GLU A 9 17.49 21.40 -9.97
CA GLU A 9 17.09 22.79 -10.08
C GLU A 9 15.64 22.88 -10.54
N GLN A 10 14.92 23.93 -10.13
CA GLN A 10 13.51 24.11 -10.46
C GLN A 10 13.22 24.02 -11.98
N VAL A 11 14.18 24.44 -12.80
CA VAL A 11 14.08 24.40 -14.28
C VAL A 11 14.05 22.96 -14.83
N ASP A 12 14.53 21.97 -14.08
CA ASP A 12 14.54 20.57 -14.48
C ASP A 12 13.15 19.91 -14.38
N ALA A 13 12.25 20.47 -13.57
CA ALA A 13 10.99 19.80 -13.18
C ALA A 13 10.15 19.38 -14.38
N GLU A 14 10.04 20.25 -15.37
CA GLU A 14 9.27 20.00 -16.59
C GLU A 14 9.95 18.95 -17.50
N ALA A 15 11.29 18.89 -17.53
CA ALA A 15 12.01 17.84 -18.25
C ALA A 15 11.86 16.46 -17.57
N ILE A 16 11.88 16.42 -16.24
CA ILE A 16 11.69 15.20 -15.45
C ILE A 16 10.25 14.70 -15.57
N ALA A 17 9.25 15.58 -15.49
CA ALA A 17 7.85 15.21 -15.69
C ALA A 17 7.63 14.57 -17.07
N ARG A 18 8.22 15.14 -18.13
CA ARG A 18 8.21 14.52 -19.47
C ARG A 18 8.90 13.17 -19.51
N LEU A 19 10.04 13.03 -18.83
CA LEU A 19 10.75 11.75 -18.74
C LEU A 19 9.88 10.67 -18.08
N PHE A 20 9.22 10.99 -16.96
CA PHE A 20 8.34 10.03 -16.27
C PHE A 20 7.12 9.69 -17.12
N ASN A 21 6.43 10.68 -17.69
CA ASN A 21 5.25 10.45 -18.53
C ASN A 21 5.57 9.63 -19.80
N ALA A 22 6.81 9.66 -20.30
CA ALA A 22 7.22 8.91 -21.49
C ALA A 22 7.44 7.40 -21.23
N HIS A 23 7.59 6.99 -19.96
CA HIS A 23 7.98 5.63 -19.61
C HIS A 23 7.00 4.98 -18.64
N LYS A 24 6.35 3.89 -19.06
CA LYS A 24 5.38 3.16 -18.22
C LYS A 24 5.99 2.53 -16.95
N ASP A 25 7.31 2.35 -16.93
CA ASP A 25 8.06 1.84 -15.79
C ASP A 25 8.77 2.97 -15.01
N SER A 26 8.36 4.23 -15.23
CA SER A 26 8.75 5.34 -14.37
C SER A 26 8.32 5.08 -12.93
N PRO A 27 9.02 5.65 -11.94
CA PRO A 27 8.52 5.67 -10.58
C PRO A 27 7.19 6.44 -10.54
N ASN A 28 6.37 6.08 -9.58
CA ASN A 28 5.21 6.87 -9.14
C ASN A 28 4.25 7.26 -10.29
N PRO A 29 3.78 6.29 -11.12
CA PRO A 29 2.94 6.60 -12.26
C PRO A 29 1.58 7.15 -11.82
N VAL A 30 1.12 8.20 -12.50
CA VAL A 30 -0.24 8.74 -12.38
C VAL A 30 -0.92 8.68 -13.74
N GLU A 31 -2.15 8.19 -13.79
CA GLU A 31 -2.93 8.15 -15.04
C GLU A 31 -3.16 9.58 -15.58
N GLY A 32 -2.98 9.73 -16.90
CA GLY A 32 -2.93 11.05 -17.56
C GLY A 32 -1.59 11.81 -17.40
N GLY A 33 -0.66 11.32 -16.57
CA GLY A 33 0.64 11.92 -16.34
C GLY A 33 0.63 13.09 -15.34
N ILE A 34 1.83 13.64 -15.10
CA ILE A 34 2.07 14.78 -14.21
C ILE A 34 2.69 15.98 -14.96
N THR A 35 2.49 17.19 -14.44
CA THR A 35 3.14 18.41 -14.97
C THR A 35 4.44 18.74 -14.21
N GLY A 36 5.30 19.61 -14.78
CA GLY A 36 6.47 20.12 -14.07
C GLY A 36 6.13 20.83 -12.75
N ASP A 37 5.03 21.60 -12.72
CA ASP A 37 4.57 22.28 -11.51
C ASP A 37 4.14 21.28 -10.42
N GLN A 38 3.43 20.21 -10.81
CA GLN A 38 3.04 19.14 -9.88
C GLN A 38 4.26 18.42 -9.33
N LEU A 39 5.25 18.11 -10.18
CA LEU A 39 6.48 17.47 -9.73
C LEU A 39 7.27 18.35 -8.75
N ALA A 40 7.43 19.64 -9.07
CA ALA A 40 8.14 20.57 -8.19
C ALA A 40 7.42 20.76 -6.85
N LEU A 41 6.09 20.83 -6.87
CA LEU A 41 5.27 20.87 -5.67
C LEU A 41 5.47 19.61 -4.82
N GLU A 42 5.44 18.43 -5.45
CA GLU A 42 5.64 17.14 -4.78
C GLU A 42 7.01 17.05 -4.11
N ILE A 43 8.08 17.40 -4.82
CA ILE A 43 9.47 17.40 -4.29
C ILE A 43 9.57 18.30 -3.05
N ARG A 44 8.99 19.50 -3.11
CA ARG A 44 9.00 20.46 -1.99
C ARG A 44 8.25 19.91 -0.78
N GLU A 45 7.08 19.32 -0.99
CA GLU A 45 6.17 18.90 0.07
C GLU A 45 6.60 17.61 0.76
N ARG A 46 7.33 16.73 0.06
CA ARG A 46 7.92 15.51 0.63
C ARG A 46 9.09 15.76 1.59
N GLY A 47 9.53 17.01 1.72
CA GLY A 47 10.71 17.35 2.53
C GLY A 47 11.97 16.75 1.96
N VAL A 48 12.34 17.17 0.73
CA VAL A 48 13.57 16.76 0.06
C VAL A 48 14.81 17.01 0.91
N GLU A 49 15.64 15.98 1.07
CA GLU A 49 16.99 16.09 1.64
C GLU A 49 18.03 16.18 0.52
N SER A 50 17.84 15.38 -0.52
CA SER A 50 18.62 15.40 -1.75
C SER A 50 17.73 14.95 -2.90
N PHE A 51 17.77 15.66 -4.02
CA PHE A 51 17.17 15.20 -5.28
C PHE A 51 18.20 15.40 -6.38
N LEU A 52 18.66 14.28 -6.93
CA LEU A 52 19.75 14.23 -7.89
C LEU A 52 19.20 14.01 -9.29
N VAL A 53 19.83 14.66 -10.26
CA VAL A 53 19.50 14.57 -11.68
C VAL A 53 20.74 14.10 -12.43
N ALA A 54 20.58 13.02 -13.20
CA ALA A 54 21.59 12.55 -14.14
C ALA A 54 21.32 13.17 -15.52
N VAL A 55 22.35 13.77 -16.12
CA VAL A 55 22.26 14.44 -17.42
C VAL A 55 23.28 13.90 -18.43
N ASP A 56 22.89 13.87 -19.70
CA ASP A 56 23.76 13.65 -20.84
C ASP A 56 23.72 14.90 -21.73
N GLY A 57 24.73 15.76 -21.60
CA GLY A 57 24.65 17.14 -22.12
C GLY A 57 23.56 17.93 -21.40
N GLU A 58 22.54 18.38 -22.13
CA GLU A 58 21.37 19.09 -21.58
C GLU A 58 20.17 18.17 -21.31
N GLN A 59 20.25 16.90 -21.73
CA GLN A 59 19.15 15.96 -21.58
C GLN A 59 19.13 15.34 -20.19
N VAL A 60 18.00 15.45 -19.49
CA VAL A 60 17.75 14.67 -18.26
C VAL A 60 17.50 13.20 -18.62
N ILE A 61 18.31 12.31 -18.05
CA ILE A 61 18.29 10.86 -18.34
C ILE A 61 18.00 9.99 -17.11
N GLY A 62 17.98 10.58 -15.92
CA GLY A 62 17.65 9.86 -14.69
C GLY A 62 17.56 10.74 -13.45
N THR A 63 17.02 10.18 -12.38
CA THR A 63 16.77 10.86 -11.09
C THR A 63 17.03 9.92 -9.92
N PHE A 64 17.33 10.48 -8.75
CA PHE A 64 17.29 9.78 -7.48
C PHE A 64 16.99 10.74 -6.33
N GLY A 65 15.92 10.50 -5.58
CA GLY A 65 15.52 11.32 -4.45
C GLY A 65 15.67 10.64 -3.10
N VAL A 66 16.02 11.44 -2.10
CA VAL A 66 15.97 11.13 -0.67
C VAL A 66 15.09 12.19 0.00
N PHE A 67 14.04 11.74 0.67
CA PHE A 67 12.97 12.57 1.23
C PHE A 67 12.67 12.23 2.69
N ARG A 68 11.90 13.07 3.36
CA ARG A 68 11.26 12.76 4.64
C ARG A 68 10.00 11.92 4.50
N SER A 69 9.39 11.94 3.33
CA SER A 69 8.16 11.24 3.04
C SER A 69 8.10 10.84 1.57
N ASN A 70 7.47 9.72 1.26
CA ASN A 70 7.06 9.40 -0.12
C ASN A 70 5.59 9.78 -0.38
N GLY A 71 4.99 10.61 0.48
CA GLY A 71 3.57 10.98 0.46
C GLY A 71 2.73 10.00 1.26
N ARG A 72 2.84 8.70 0.97
CA ARG A 72 2.15 7.60 1.68
C ARG A 72 2.69 7.36 3.08
N ARG A 73 4.01 7.49 3.22
CA ARG A 73 4.77 7.15 4.44
C ARG A 73 5.77 8.22 4.74
N SER A 74 5.90 8.56 6.01
CA SER A 74 6.96 9.43 6.50
C SER A 74 7.92 8.65 7.38
N VAL A 75 9.17 9.09 7.36
CA VAL A 75 10.26 8.46 8.11
C VAL A 75 10.64 9.29 9.32
N ALA A 76 11.18 8.63 10.33
CA ALA A 76 11.64 9.29 11.55
C ALA A 76 12.84 10.21 11.28
N GLU A 77 13.18 11.07 12.24
CA GLU A 77 14.24 12.07 12.05
C GLU A 77 15.60 11.44 11.66
N HIS A 78 15.93 10.27 12.19
CA HIS A 78 17.21 9.61 11.91
C HIS A 78 17.23 8.84 10.58
N GLU A 79 16.14 8.84 9.83
CA GLU A 79 15.95 8.08 8.61
C GLU A 79 15.80 8.99 7.38
N GLY A 80 16.13 8.47 6.20
CA GLY A 80 15.82 9.08 4.90
C GLY A 80 15.06 8.10 4.01
N PHE A 81 14.08 8.59 3.25
CA PHE A 81 13.26 7.78 2.34
C PHE A 81 13.76 7.94 0.90
N ALA A 82 14.37 6.89 0.35
CA ALA A 82 14.75 6.81 -1.05
C ALA A 82 13.52 6.56 -1.94
N ASP A 83 13.28 7.46 -2.88
CA ASP A 83 12.20 7.35 -3.86
C ASP A 83 12.55 8.06 -5.17
N MET A 84 11.71 7.91 -6.20
CA MET A 84 11.89 8.50 -7.53
C MET A 84 13.24 8.15 -8.19
N PHE A 85 13.78 6.96 -7.88
CA PHE A 85 14.93 6.43 -8.59
C PHE A 85 14.50 5.98 -9.99
N PHE A 86 15.08 6.60 -11.01
CA PHE A 86 14.80 6.25 -12.40
C PHE A 86 16.01 6.48 -13.28
N VAL A 87 16.24 5.58 -14.22
CA VAL A 87 17.17 5.78 -15.33
C VAL A 87 16.48 5.34 -16.61
N ALA A 88 16.47 6.24 -17.59
CA ALA A 88 15.86 6.01 -18.89
C ALA A 88 16.36 4.68 -19.48
N PRO A 89 15.49 3.85 -20.10
CA PRO A 89 15.86 2.50 -20.56
C PRO A 89 17.16 2.42 -21.37
N GLY A 90 17.41 3.39 -22.26
CA GLY A 90 18.63 3.47 -23.07
C GLY A 90 19.93 3.68 -22.29
N TYR A 91 19.85 4.16 -21.04
CA TYR A 91 20.99 4.52 -20.19
C TYR A 91 21.21 3.56 -19.03
N ARG A 92 20.40 2.51 -18.86
CA ARG A 92 20.50 1.57 -17.71
C ARG A 92 21.80 0.76 -17.64
N ARG A 93 22.54 0.67 -18.75
CA ARG A 93 23.87 0.04 -18.82
C ARG A 93 25.03 1.05 -18.81
N SER A 94 24.74 2.32 -18.59
CA SER A 94 25.73 3.39 -18.45
C SER A 94 26.21 3.52 -17.00
N VAL A 95 27.10 4.49 -16.75
CA VAL A 95 27.56 4.85 -15.40
C VAL A 95 26.51 5.59 -14.56
N ALA A 96 25.40 6.04 -15.15
CA ALA A 96 24.42 6.92 -14.49
C ALA A 96 23.88 6.36 -13.16
N SER A 97 23.46 5.09 -13.14
CA SER A 97 22.95 4.46 -11.91
C SER A 97 24.00 4.47 -10.80
N GLY A 98 25.25 4.10 -11.12
CA GLY A 98 26.34 4.06 -10.14
C GLY A 98 26.64 5.45 -9.57
N LEU A 99 26.68 6.48 -10.42
CA LEU A 99 26.90 7.86 -10.01
C LEU A 99 25.76 8.37 -9.10
N LEU A 100 24.50 8.11 -9.46
CA LEU A 100 23.34 8.51 -8.66
C LEU A 100 23.38 7.87 -7.26
N PHE A 101 23.64 6.56 -7.18
CA PHE A 101 23.73 5.87 -5.89
C PHE A 101 24.89 6.37 -5.03
N THR A 102 26.05 6.60 -5.65
CA THR A 102 27.24 7.08 -4.92
C THR A 102 26.97 8.44 -4.28
N GLU A 103 26.49 9.41 -5.06
CA GLU A 103 26.20 10.76 -4.56
C GLU A 103 25.09 10.76 -3.49
N ALA A 104 24.03 9.95 -3.68
CA ALA A 104 22.95 9.85 -2.70
C ALA A 104 23.44 9.29 -1.36
N VAL A 105 24.28 8.26 -1.39
CA VAL A 105 24.83 7.66 -0.17
C VAL A 105 25.81 8.59 0.52
N GLU A 106 26.73 9.22 -0.21
CA GLU A 106 27.61 10.25 0.37
C GLU A 106 26.81 11.40 1.00
N GLY A 107 25.67 11.77 0.39
CA GLY A 107 24.70 12.70 0.97
C GLY A 107 24.14 12.22 2.31
N LEU A 108 23.70 10.97 2.40
CA LEU A 108 23.20 10.36 3.64
C LEU A 108 24.25 10.32 4.75
N PHE A 109 25.51 10.00 4.41
CA PHE A 109 26.62 10.07 5.37
C PHE A 109 26.79 11.48 5.92
N ARG A 110 26.81 12.50 5.05
CA ARG A 110 26.92 13.90 5.46
C ARG A 110 25.74 14.39 6.30
N SER A 111 24.52 13.91 6.05
CA SER A 111 23.31 14.35 6.76
C SER A 111 23.06 13.69 8.12
N GLY A 112 23.94 12.77 8.56
CA GLY A 112 23.81 12.13 9.88
C GLY A 112 22.73 11.03 9.95
N ARG A 113 22.08 10.67 8.84
CA ARG A 113 21.04 9.63 8.82
C ARG A 113 21.61 8.24 9.13
N ARG A 114 20.88 7.46 9.93
CA ARG A 114 21.22 6.11 10.36
C ARG A 114 20.70 5.05 9.39
N VAL A 115 19.53 5.29 8.81
CA VAL A 115 18.82 4.31 7.98
C VAL A 115 18.35 4.95 6.68
N LEU A 116 18.54 4.23 5.57
CA LEU A 116 17.87 4.54 4.30
C LEU A 116 16.70 3.57 4.11
N ARG A 117 15.49 4.10 4.00
CA ARG A 117 14.26 3.34 3.76
C ARG A 117 13.82 3.49 2.32
N LEU A 118 13.25 2.46 1.72
CA LEU A 118 12.64 2.53 0.38
C LEU A 118 11.48 1.56 0.23
N THR A 119 10.67 1.77 -0.80
CA THR A 119 9.64 0.81 -1.21
C THR A 119 9.92 0.26 -2.59
N VAL A 120 9.59 -1.01 -2.81
CA VAL A 120 9.75 -1.64 -4.13
C VAL A 120 8.66 -2.66 -4.40
N ASN A 121 8.14 -2.67 -5.62
CA ASN A 121 7.28 -3.74 -6.08
C ASN A 121 8.14 -5.00 -6.29
N PRO A 122 7.92 -6.09 -5.53
CA PRO A 122 8.76 -7.28 -5.64
C PRO A 122 8.64 -7.98 -7.02
N ALA A 123 7.58 -7.72 -7.79
CA ALA A 123 7.48 -8.17 -9.18
C ALA A 123 8.41 -7.42 -10.14
N ASN A 124 8.90 -6.21 -9.77
CA ASN A 124 10.00 -5.55 -10.47
C ASN A 124 11.34 -6.17 -10.03
N SER A 125 11.58 -7.40 -10.49
CA SER A 125 12.75 -8.20 -10.09
C SER A 125 14.10 -7.53 -10.37
N THR A 126 14.16 -6.55 -11.28
CA THR A 126 15.40 -5.80 -11.57
C THR A 126 15.71 -4.82 -10.45
N ALA A 127 14.75 -3.97 -10.08
CA ALA A 127 14.91 -3.01 -8.98
C ALA A 127 15.03 -3.74 -7.64
N PHE A 128 14.17 -4.74 -7.40
CA PHE A 128 14.20 -5.54 -6.18
C PHE A 128 15.59 -6.15 -5.94
N ARG A 129 16.14 -6.90 -6.91
CA ARG A 129 17.48 -7.50 -6.77
C ARG A 129 18.61 -6.48 -6.67
N LEU A 130 18.45 -5.30 -7.26
CA LEU A 130 19.41 -4.20 -7.10
C LEU A 130 19.43 -3.73 -5.64
N TYR A 131 18.27 -3.44 -5.07
CA TYR A 131 18.16 -2.99 -3.67
C TYR A 131 18.68 -4.05 -2.69
N ARG A 132 18.34 -5.32 -2.91
CA ARG A 132 18.90 -6.45 -2.15
C ARG A 132 20.43 -6.49 -2.21
N ARG A 133 21.03 -6.22 -3.38
CA ARG A 133 22.50 -6.23 -3.54
C ARG A 133 23.20 -5.09 -2.78
N VAL A 134 22.54 -3.96 -2.59
CA VAL A 134 23.15 -2.77 -1.96
C VAL A 134 22.89 -2.67 -0.44
N GLY A 135 22.30 -3.70 0.16
CA GLY A 135 22.14 -3.79 1.62
C GLY A 135 20.70 -3.70 2.13
N CYS A 136 19.70 -3.61 1.26
CA CYS A 136 18.33 -3.38 1.69
C CYS A 136 17.65 -4.68 2.16
N MET A 137 17.20 -4.70 3.41
CA MET A 137 16.54 -5.81 4.11
C MET A 137 15.11 -5.46 4.52
N SER A 138 14.22 -6.44 4.65
CA SER A 138 12.88 -6.24 5.20
C SER A 138 12.89 -6.36 6.72
N LEU A 139 12.18 -5.47 7.42
CA LEU A 139 11.94 -5.54 8.87
C LEU A 139 10.56 -6.07 9.24
N GLY A 140 9.63 -6.06 8.27
CA GLY A 140 8.21 -6.32 8.52
C GLY A 140 7.64 -7.30 7.51
N TYR A 141 6.44 -6.99 7.03
CA TYR A 141 5.71 -7.83 6.09
C TYR A 141 6.56 -8.29 4.90
N GLY A 142 6.75 -9.61 4.80
CA GLY A 142 7.43 -10.23 3.66
C GLY A 142 6.63 -10.22 2.36
N SER A 143 5.44 -9.61 2.35
CA SER A 143 4.48 -9.50 1.25
C SER A 143 4.16 -8.04 0.92
N PRO A 144 3.85 -7.73 -0.36
CA PRO A 144 3.44 -6.39 -0.76
C PRO A 144 2.04 -6.06 -0.23
N GLY A 145 1.91 -4.86 0.34
CA GLY A 145 0.63 -4.31 0.80
C GLY A 145 -0.26 -3.83 -0.36
N GLU A 146 -1.29 -3.06 -0.05
CA GLU A 146 -2.27 -2.57 -1.02
C GLU A 146 -1.64 -1.75 -2.16
N ASP A 147 -0.62 -0.96 -1.88
CA ASP A 147 0.14 -0.19 -2.88
C ASP A 147 1.07 -1.06 -3.76
N GLY A 148 1.11 -2.37 -3.50
CA GLY A 148 1.90 -3.32 -4.29
C GLY A 148 3.39 -3.32 -3.98
N ASN A 149 3.82 -2.61 -2.94
CA ASN A 149 5.22 -2.50 -2.56
C ASN A 149 5.51 -3.19 -1.22
N VAL A 150 6.75 -3.66 -1.08
CA VAL A 150 7.36 -4.04 0.21
C VAL A 150 8.26 -2.92 0.69
N GLN A 151 8.42 -2.79 2.01
CA GLN A 151 9.35 -1.84 2.62
C GLN A 151 10.71 -2.51 2.82
N LEU A 152 11.80 -1.81 2.45
CA LEU A 152 13.15 -2.26 2.71
C LEU A 152 13.96 -1.16 3.40
N TYR A 153 14.93 -1.58 4.21
CA TYR A 153 15.72 -0.77 5.11
C TYR A 153 17.20 -1.09 4.91
N ASN A 154 18.04 -0.06 4.90
CA ASN A 154 19.48 -0.19 4.76
C ASN A 154 20.16 0.49 5.94
N TYR A 155 20.80 -0.33 6.79
CA TYR A 155 21.49 0.09 8.01
C TYR A 155 23.00 0.24 7.81
N ILE A 156 23.52 0.12 6.59
CA ILE A 156 24.96 0.30 6.36
C ILE A 156 25.43 1.71 6.79
N PRO A 157 24.68 2.82 6.58
CA PRO A 157 25.08 4.11 7.12
C PRO A 157 25.30 4.11 8.64
N LEU A 158 24.42 3.46 9.42
CA LEU A 158 24.58 3.28 10.85
C LEU A 158 25.82 2.45 11.19
N ILE A 159 25.98 1.29 10.54
CA ILE A 159 27.10 0.37 10.77
C ILE A 159 28.43 1.09 10.58
N MET A 160 28.58 1.79 9.45
CA MET A 160 29.80 2.51 9.11
C MET A 160 30.12 3.61 10.10
N ARG A 161 29.13 4.37 10.58
CA ARG A 161 29.34 5.40 11.62
C ARG A 161 29.80 4.77 12.94
N ALA A 162 29.18 3.67 13.35
CA ALA A 162 29.49 3.03 14.62
C ALA A 162 30.91 2.47 14.68
N VAL A 163 31.49 2.08 13.54
CA VAL A 163 32.81 1.43 13.51
C VAL A 163 33.96 2.32 13.06
N VAL A 164 33.71 3.42 12.34
CA VAL A 164 34.79 4.21 11.69
C VAL A 164 35.83 4.76 12.69
N GLY A 165 35.42 5.03 13.92
CA GLY A 165 36.29 5.49 15.01
C GLY A 165 37.37 4.49 15.39
N ASP A 166 37.06 3.18 15.32
CA ASP A 166 37.93 2.07 15.74
C ASP A 166 38.73 1.43 14.58
N LEU A 167 38.60 1.97 13.38
CA LEU A 167 39.37 1.52 12.21
C LEU A 167 40.72 2.23 12.13
N SER A 168 41.78 1.49 11.79
CA SER A 168 43.10 2.08 11.55
C SER A 168 43.09 2.94 10.28
N ASP A 169 44.08 3.82 10.12
CA ASP A 169 44.15 4.68 8.93
C ASP A 169 44.28 3.87 7.62
N ALA A 170 44.97 2.73 7.66
CA ALA A 170 45.06 1.80 6.54
C ALA A 170 43.71 1.12 6.22
N ASP A 171 42.92 0.79 7.25
CA ASP A 171 41.58 0.22 7.07
C ASP A 171 40.61 1.28 6.51
N ARG A 172 40.74 2.54 6.96
CA ARG A 172 39.96 3.69 6.46
C ARG A 172 40.30 4.05 5.02
N GLU A 173 41.55 3.91 4.60
CA GLU A 173 41.95 4.13 3.21
C GLU A 173 41.29 3.10 2.28
N GLN A 174 41.27 1.82 2.67
CA GLN A 174 40.54 0.76 1.94
C GLN A 174 39.02 0.98 1.94
N LEU A 175 38.47 1.60 2.99
CA LEU A 175 37.07 2.04 2.99
C LEU A 175 36.80 3.17 1.99
N GLY A 176 37.72 4.12 1.84
CA GLY A 176 37.62 5.20 0.86
C GLY A 176 37.66 4.70 -0.59
N GLU A 177 38.18 3.49 -0.83
CA GLU A 177 38.16 2.82 -2.14
C GLU A 177 36.81 2.15 -2.46
N LEU A 178 35.82 2.18 -1.56
CA LEU A 178 34.45 1.75 -1.82
C LEU A 178 33.78 2.67 -2.85
N ARG A 179 34.12 2.49 -4.13
CA ARG A 179 33.50 3.23 -5.25
C ARG A 179 32.04 2.83 -5.53
N SER A 180 31.48 1.90 -4.76
CA SER A 180 30.05 1.56 -4.79
C SER A 180 29.65 0.78 -3.55
N PHE A 181 28.47 1.05 -3.01
CA PHE A 181 27.79 0.27 -1.94
C PHE A 181 27.36 -1.15 -2.36
N GLY A 182 28.00 -1.74 -3.37
CA GLY A 182 27.72 -3.09 -3.86
C GLY A 182 28.41 -4.20 -3.07
N SER A 183 28.60 -4.01 -1.77
CA SER A 183 29.54 -4.77 -0.94
C SER A 183 28.89 -5.76 0.01
N ILE A 184 27.67 -6.28 -0.23
CA ILE A 184 27.28 -7.47 0.54
C ILE A 184 28.06 -8.67 0.02
N SER A 185 28.89 -9.25 0.88
CA SER A 185 29.72 -10.42 0.58
C SER A 185 28.92 -11.71 0.47
N GLU A 186 27.78 -11.79 1.17
CA GLU A 186 26.80 -12.86 1.05
C GLU A 186 25.56 -12.38 0.30
N ARG A 187 25.14 -13.13 -0.72
CA ARG A 187 24.00 -12.73 -1.51
C ARG A 187 22.72 -12.93 -0.70
N LEU A 188 22.07 -11.82 -0.35
CA LEU A 188 20.69 -11.84 0.12
C LEU A 188 19.78 -12.52 -0.91
N ASP A 189 18.96 -13.45 -0.45
CA ASP A 189 17.99 -14.13 -1.30
C ASP A 189 16.75 -13.23 -1.55
N ASP A 190 15.79 -13.77 -2.31
CA ASP A 190 14.54 -13.08 -2.61
C ASP A 190 13.45 -13.37 -1.54
N HIS A 191 13.81 -14.02 -0.41
CA HIS A 191 12.92 -14.38 0.69
C HIS A 191 12.99 -13.36 1.84
N LEU A 192 12.13 -12.35 1.77
CA LEU A 192 12.08 -11.27 2.76
C LEU A 192 11.78 -11.69 4.21
N ALA A 193 11.20 -12.87 4.43
CA ALA A 193 10.79 -13.31 5.77
C ALA A 193 11.96 -13.77 6.65
N SER A 194 13.14 -14.02 6.06
CA SER A 194 14.34 -14.46 6.77
C SER A 194 15.33 -13.34 7.05
N ASP A 195 15.01 -12.10 6.67
CA ASP A 195 15.91 -10.96 6.83
C ASP A 195 16.12 -10.57 8.29
N ALA A 196 15.03 -10.57 9.07
CA ALA A 196 15.04 -10.20 10.49
C ALA A 196 14.72 -11.41 11.36
N PHE A 197 15.40 -11.50 12.50
CA PHE A 197 15.22 -12.60 13.46
C PHE A 197 15.33 -12.07 14.89
N LEU A 198 14.76 -12.82 15.84
CA LEU A 198 14.89 -12.48 17.25
C LEU A 198 16.26 -12.92 17.77
N HIS A 199 17.03 -11.99 18.34
CA HIS A 199 18.30 -12.24 19.01
C HIS A 199 18.28 -11.56 20.38
N ASP A 200 18.38 -12.33 21.46
CA ASP A 200 18.28 -11.82 22.84
C ASP A 200 17.06 -10.92 23.09
N GLY A 201 15.92 -11.27 22.49
CA GLY A 201 14.66 -10.53 22.60
C GLY A 201 14.55 -9.30 21.70
N ARG A 202 15.56 -9.00 20.86
CA ARG A 202 15.57 -7.87 19.93
C ARG A 202 15.31 -8.34 18.51
N LEU A 203 14.63 -7.52 17.71
CA LEU A 203 14.56 -7.74 16.26
C LEU A 203 15.91 -7.34 15.63
N ALA A 204 16.69 -8.34 15.25
CA ALA A 204 18.05 -8.15 14.77
C ALA A 204 18.21 -8.42 13.27
N LEU A 205 19.16 -7.71 12.66
CA LEU A 205 19.60 -7.88 11.28
C LEU A 205 21.09 -8.22 11.23
N GLN A 206 21.45 -9.22 10.43
CA GLN A 206 22.84 -9.61 10.21
C GLN A 206 23.37 -9.08 8.87
N TYR A 207 24.44 -8.31 8.91
CA TYR A 207 25.15 -7.79 7.74
C TYR A 207 26.52 -8.45 7.57
N HIS A 208 26.87 -8.71 6.31
CA HIS A 208 28.18 -9.24 5.89
C HIS A 208 28.75 -8.38 4.76
N LEU A 209 29.54 -7.36 5.10
CA LEU A 209 30.03 -6.35 4.19
C LEU A 209 31.46 -6.67 3.71
N ALA A 210 31.77 -6.38 2.44
CA ALA A 210 33.09 -6.46 1.85
C ALA A 210 33.72 -5.06 1.77
N LEU A 211 34.88 -4.88 2.37
CA LEU A 211 35.59 -3.61 2.46
C LEU A 211 36.96 -3.78 1.79
N GLY A 212 36.96 -3.80 0.46
CA GLY A 212 38.16 -4.14 -0.32
C GLY A 212 38.65 -5.57 -0.02
N GLY A 213 39.84 -5.71 0.55
CA GLY A 213 40.39 -7.00 0.97
C GLY A 213 39.85 -7.53 2.30
N MET A 214 39.10 -6.71 3.05
CA MET A 214 38.57 -7.05 4.37
C MET A 214 37.08 -7.41 4.31
N LYS A 215 36.57 -8.03 5.37
CA LYS A 215 35.13 -8.23 5.58
C LYS A 215 34.70 -7.68 6.93
N LEU A 216 33.52 -7.07 6.98
CA LEU A 216 32.89 -6.56 8.19
C LEU A 216 31.57 -7.29 8.43
N ASN A 217 31.49 -8.02 9.53
CA ASN A 217 30.25 -8.62 10.01
C ASN A 217 29.66 -7.72 11.08
N ALA A 218 28.38 -7.37 10.96
CA ALA A 218 27.69 -6.53 11.94
C ALA A 218 26.29 -7.07 12.25
N LEU A 219 25.92 -7.03 13.52
CA LEU A 219 24.58 -7.32 14.01
C LEU A 219 23.92 -6.01 14.44
N VAL A 220 22.74 -5.71 13.92
CA VAL A 220 22.02 -4.45 14.16
C VAL A 220 20.72 -4.73 14.88
N ASP A 221 20.42 -3.96 15.93
CA ASP A 221 19.09 -3.86 16.52
C ASP A 221 18.27 -2.88 15.66
N ALA A 222 17.26 -3.41 14.98
CA ALA A 222 16.50 -2.66 14.00
C ALA A 222 15.61 -1.58 14.64
N HIS A 223 15.00 -1.88 15.80
CA HIS A 223 14.08 -0.97 16.49
C HIS A 223 14.84 0.14 17.21
N ALA A 224 15.90 -0.22 17.94
CA ALA A 224 16.73 0.76 18.63
C ALA A 224 17.64 1.56 17.67
N ALA A 225 17.79 1.10 16.42
CA ALA A 225 18.68 1.65 15.40
C ALA A 225 20.13 1.81 15.91
N VAL A 226 20.68 0.74 16.50
CA VAL A 226 22.06 0.64 17.00
C VAL A 226 22.75 -0.64 16.52
N VAL A 227 24.08 -0.62 16.43
CA VAL A 227 24.89 -1.82 16.18
C VAL A 227 25.10 -2.55 17.50
N VAL A 228 24.74 -3.83 17.56
CA VAL A 228 24.92 -4.68 18.75
C VAL A 228 26.32 -5.26 18.78
N GLU A 229 26.79 -5.79 17.64
CA GLU A 229 28.12 -6.38 17.50
C GLU A 229 28.72 -6.04 16.14
N ALA A 230 30.04 -5.83 16.08
CA ALA A 230 30.76 -5.76 14.81
C ALA A 230 32.13 -6.45 14.91
N THR A 231 32.52 -7.12 13.82
CA THR A 231 33.77 -7.85 13.71
C THR A 231 34.39 -7.62 12.34
N LEU A 232 35.66 -7.22 12.31
CA LEU A 232 36.46 -7.08 11.10
C LEU A 232 37.28 -8.35 10.86
N ILE A 233 37.31 -8.81 9.61
CA ILE A 233 38.08 -9.95 9.15
C ILE A 233 39.10 -9.45 8.14
N GLY A 234 40.38 -9.58 8.47
CA GLY A 234 41.49 -9.20 7.60
C GLY A 234 41.65 -10.13 6.39
N PRO A 235 42.40 -9.72 5.36
CA PRO A 235 42.69 -10.56 4.19
C PRO A 235 43.48 -11.83 4.52
N ASP A 236 44.19 -11.84 5.65
CA ASP A 236 44.90 -12.99 6.22
C ASP A 236 43.98 -13.92 7.05
N GLY A 237 42.69 -13.59 7.16
CA GLY A 237 41.71 -14.31 7.97
C GLY A 237 41.76 -13.97 9.47
N SER A 238 42.58 -13.01 9.89
CA SER A 238 42.56 -12.50 11.27
C SER A 238 41.19 -11.90 11.60
N VAL A 239 40.70 -12.13 12.82
CA VAL A 239 39.37 -11.69 13.27
C VAL A 239 39.53 -10.75 14.45
N ARG A 240 38.97 -9.54 14.34
CA ARG A 240 39.03 -8.50 15.38
C ARG A 240 37.63 -7.99 15.69
N ARG A 241 37.20 -8.08 16.96
CA ARG A 241 35.98 -7.40 17.44
C ARG A 241 36.25 -5.90 17.49
N LEU A 242 35.31 -5.11 16.98
CA LEU A 242 35.44 -3.65 16.93
C LEU A 242 34.80 -3.01 18.16
N GLU A 243 35.38 -1.91 18.62
CA GLU A 243 34.71 -1.01 19.57
C GLU A 243 33.64 -0.19 18.82
N LEU A 244 32.45 -0.09 19.42
CA LEU A 244 31.28 0.53 18.78
C LEU A 244 31.01 1.90 19.36
N ASP A 245 31.01 2.94 18.52
CA ASP A 245 30.56 4.28 18.84
C ASP A 245 29.12 4.49 18.35
N ASN A 246 28.17 3.87 19.06
CA ASN A 246 26.77 3.94 18.68
C ASN A 246 26.17 5.32 18.99
N PRO A 247 25.28 5.83 18.12
CA PRO A 247 24.42 6.93 18.52
C PRO A 247 23.42 6.47 19.61
N PRO A 248 22.79 7.39 20.35
CA PRO A 248 21.80 7.03 21.37
C PRO A 248 20.69 6.14 20.80
N ALA A 249 20.38 5.06 21.53
CA ALA A 249 19.32 4.13 21.18
C ALA A 249 17.96 4.83 21.12
N ILE A 250 17.14 4.40 20.18
CA ILE A 250 15.78 4.92 20.01
C ILE A 250 14.85 4.11 20.92
N PRO A 251 14.11 4.77 21.83
CA PRO A 251 13.17 4.06 22.68
C PRO A 251 11.99 3.55 21.86
N GLU A 252 11.53 2.33 22.14
CA GLU A 252 10.24 1.87 21.65
C GLU A 252 9.11 2.59 22.42
N PRO A 253 8.13 3.18 21.72
CA PRO A 253 6.98 3.77 22.37
C PRO A 253 6.07 2.67 22.94
N ASP A 254 6.10 2.48 24.27
CA ASP A 254 5.19 1.59 25.00
C ASP A 254 4.01 2.39 25.60
N VAL A 255 3.24 3.03 24.71
CA VAL A 255 2.03 3.77 25.10
C VAL A 255 0.84 3.14 24.41
N PRO A 256 -0.20 2.69 25.14
CA PRO A 256 -1.40 2.14 24.52
C PRO A 256 -2.22 3.24 23.84
N ALA A 257 -3.01 2.87 22.83
CA ALA A 257 -3.91 3.78 22.16
C ALA A 257 -4.95 4.39 23.12
N MET A 258 -5.25 5.68 22.92
CA MET A 258 -6.27 6.37 23.71
C MET A 258 -7.63 6.20 23.04
N VAL A 259 -8.56 5.57 23.76
CA VAL A 259 -9.94 5.37 23.27
C VAL A 259 -10.91 6.28 24.03
N ALA A 260 -11.84 6.91 23.35
CA ALA A 260 -12.98 7.63 23.94
C ALA A 260 -14.29 7.21 23.26
N ARG A 261 -15.35 7.02 24.04
CA ARG A 261 -16.70 6.70 23.52
C ARG A 261 -17.57 7.94 23.54
N CYS A 262 -18.23 8.21 22.43
CA CYS A 262 -19.08 9.37 22.21
C CYS A 262 -20.40 8.90 21.59
N GLY A 263 -21.37 8.55 22.44
CA GLY A 263 -22.57 7.85 21.99
C GLY A 263 -22.23 6.49 21.40
N ASP A 264 -22.71 6.22 20.19
CA ASP A 264 -22.41 4.99 19.44
C ASP A 264 -21.08 5.07 18.68
N LEU A 265 -20.45 6.24 18.60
CA LEU A 265 -19.16 6.42 17.94
C LEU A 265 -18.00 6.21 18.92
N THR A 266 -16.90 5.66 18.41
CA THR A 266 -15.64 5.48 19.16
C THR A 266 -14.53 6.27 18.49
N LEU A 267 -13.86 7.12 19.26
CA LEU A 267 -12.63 7.80 18.88
C LEU A 267 -11.44 7.00 19.39
N THR A 268 -10.53 6.62 18.50
CA THR A 268 -9.24 5.99 18.87
C THR A 268 -8.12 6.88 18.37
N VAL A 269 -7.16 7.19 19.25
CA VAL A 269 -5.97 7.96 18.89
C VAL A 269 -4.75 7.05 18.94
N ASP A 270 -4.06 6.95 17.81
CA ASP A 270 -2.78 6.24 17.67
C ASP A 270 -1.71 6.96 18.50
N PRO A 271 -1.10 6.30 19.50
CA PRO A 271 -0.13 6.92 20.39
C PRO A 271 1.22 7.17 19.72
N VAL A 272 1.50 6.49 18.61
CA VAL A 272 2.77 6.58 17.87
C VAL A 272 2.79 7.84 17.00
N ASP A 273 1.67 8.16 16.35
CA ASP A 273 1.65 9.24 15.36
C ASP A 273 0.46 10.21 15.44
N GLY A 274 -0.43 10.05 16.42
CA GLY A 274 -1.54 10.97 16.69
C GLY A 274 -2.71 10.85 15.71
N THR A 275 -2.73 9.83 14.84
CA THR A 275 -3.87 9.56 13.94
C THR A 275 -5.13 9.33 14.75
N VAL A 276 -6.24 9.97 14.33
CA VAL A 276 -7.55 9.85 14.97
C VAL A 276 -8.46 9.02 14.08
N ASP A 277 -8.90 7.88 14.59
CA ASP A 277 -9.87 6.98 13.96
C ASP A 277 -11.25 7.14 14.61
N VAL A 278 -12.29 7.26 13.79
CA VAL A 278 -13.70 7.25 14.21
C VAL A 278 -14.33 5.94 13.76
N GLY A 279 -14.69 5.08 14.71
CA GLY A 279 -15.37 3.81 14.47
C GLY A 279 -16.86 3.83 14.87
N HIS A 280 -17.62 2.89 14.33
CA HIS A 280 -19.02 2.62 14.69
C HIS A 280 -19.25 1.11 14.80
N PRO A 281 -20.03 0.59 15.78
CA PRO A 281 -20.25 -0.84 15.96
C PRO A 281 -20.79 -1.58 14.73
N ASP A 282 -21.65 -0.91 13.95
CA ASP A 282 -22.25 -1.47 12.74
C ASP A 282 -21.40 -1.20 11.47
N HIS A 283 -20.18 -0.69 11.61
CA HIS A 283 -19.25 -0.52 10.50
C HIS A 283 -17.94 -1.25 10.80
N TYR A 284 -17.49 -2.05 9.84
CA TYR A 284 -16.24 -2.74 9.98
C TYR A 284 -15.07 -1.80 9.65
N GLY A 285 -14.18 -1.59 10.63
CA GLY A 285 -13.07 -0.62 10.57
C GLY A 285 -13.47 0.84 10.84
N PRO A 286 -12.56 1.80 10.63
CA PRO A 286 -12.85 3.22 10.83
C PRO A 286 -13.74 3.78 9.71
N LEU A 287 -14.77 4.54 10.08
CA LEU A 287 -15.58 5.36 9.16
C LEU A 287 -14.77 6.53 8.61
N VAL A 288 -13.96 7.15 9.48
CA VAL A 288 -13.06 8.24 9.14
C VAL A 288 -11.74 8.02 9.88
N SER A 289 -10.63 8.25 9.20
CA SER A 289 -9.30 8.35 9.83
C SER A 289 -8.67 9.67 9.43
N VAL A 290 -8.11 10.41 10.39
CA VAL A 290 -7.46 11.70 10.15
C VAL A 290 -6.04 11.65 10.72
N THR A 291 -5.04 11.88 9.88
CA THR A 291 -3.64 11.92 10.33
C THR A 291 -3.36 13.16 11.17
N TRP A 292 -2.36 13.10 12.04
CA TRP A 292 -1.80 14.31 12.63
C TRP A 292 -1.12 15.20 11.57
N PRO A 293 -1.03 16.53 11.75
CA PRO A 293 -0.29 17.39 10.83
C PRO A 293 1.20 17.02 10.67
N GLY A 294 1.75 17.21 9.46
CA GLY A 294 3.15 16.90 9.15
C GLY A 294 4.18 17.78 9.89
N ARG A 295 5.48 17.46 9.73
CA ARG A 295 6.58 18.28 10.30
C ARG A 295 7.56 18.78 9.23
N PRO A 296 7.70 20.11 9.04
CA PRO A 296 6.81 21.18 9.52
C PRO A 296 5.37 21.00 9.02
N GLY A 297 4.42 21.71 9.65
CA GLY A 297 2.96 21.55 9.51
C GLY A 297 2.41 21.42 8.09
N PHE A 298 3.03 22.09 7.11
CA PHE A 298 2.60 22.08 5.71
C PHE A 298 3.01 20.81 4.92
N ARG A 299 3.88 19.96 5.48
CA ARG A 299 4.36 18.74 4.81
C ARG A 299 3.37 17.58 4.94
N ALA A 300 3.53 16.59 4.07
CA ALA A 300 2.77 15.35 4.17
C ALA A 300 3.22 14.55 5.40
N ALA A 301 2.29 14.21 6.30
CA ALA A 301 2.55 13.35 7.45
C ALA A 301 2.68 11.88 7.07
N GLY A 302 2.16 11.43 5.93
CA GLY A 302 2.13 10.02 5.53
C GLY A 302 0.86 9.34 6.04
N TRP A 303 -0.10 9.02 5.15
CA TRP A 303 -1.38 8.46 5.59
C TRP A 303 -1.36 6.95 5.87
N ARG A 304 -0.36 6.20 5.37
CA ARG A 304 -0.18 4.79 5.71
C ARG A 304 0.65 4.59 6.97
N GLU A 305 1.59 5.49 7.19
CA GLU A 305 2.56 5.43 8.29
C GLU A 305 3.15 6.83 8.43
N SER A 306 2.91 7.49 9.56
CA SER A 306 3.52 8.80 9.81
C SER A 306 4.80 8.68 10.60
N ASP A 307 5.54 9.79 10.69
CA ASP A 307 6.69 9.87 11.58
C ASP A 307 6.24 9.72 13.04
N SER A 308 6.96 8.89 13.81
CA SER A 308 6.66 8.69 15.23
C SER A 308 6.97 9.96 16.04
N ARG A 309 6.06 10.32 16.95
CA ARG A 309 6.15 11.53 17.77
C ARG A 309 5.71 11.30 19.20
N ALA A 310 6.19 12.16 20.09
CA ALA A 310 5.79 12.15 21.48
C ALA A 310 4.55 13.03 21.69
N PHE A 311 3.47 12.43 22.21
CA PHE A 311 2.22 13.11 22.52
C PHE A 311 1.87 13.03 24.00
N ARG A 312 1.26 14.10 24.51
CA ARG A 312 0.43 14.04 25.72
C ARG A 312 -1.02 13.91 25.29
N MET A 313 -1.70 12.88 25.79
CA MET A 313 -3.10 12.62 25.50
C MET A 313 -3.93 12.65 26.78
N GLU A 314 -5.02 13.40 26.78
CA GLU A 314 -5.91 13.57 27.91
C GLU A 314 -7.35 13.29 27.47
N ARG A 315 -8.03 12.35 28.13
CA ARG A 315 -9.46 12.13 27.89
C ARG A 315 -10.25 13.29 28.49
N ILE A 316 -11.18 13.84 27.70
CA ILE A 316 -12.13 14.86 28.14
C ILE A 316 -13.56 14.31 28.02
N SER A 317 -14.56 15.04 28.54
CA SER A 317 -15.95 14.54 28.61
C SER A 317 -16.56 14.15 27.26
N SER A 318 -16.16 14.79 26.17
CA SER A 318 -16.70 14.57 24.82
C SER A 318 -15.66 14.09 23.79
N GLY A 319 -14.47 13.67 24.22
CA GLY A 319 -13.41 13.24 23.29
C GLY A 319 -12.01 13.20 23.90
N VAL A 320 -11.01 13.60 23.13
CA VAL A 320 -9.59 13.53 23.49
C VAL A 320 -8.90 14.86 23.17
N ARG A 321 -8.07 15.34 24.10
CA ARG A 321 -7.10 16.39 23.84
C ARG A 321 -5.74 15.76 23.57
N ILE A 322 -5.12 16.17 22.48
CA ILE A 322 -3.82 15.68 21.99
C ILE A 322 -2.90 16.88 21.92
N THR A 323 -1.73 16.80 22.56
CA THR A 323 -0.70 17.85 22.50
C THR A 323 0.61 17.21 22.08
N GLU A 324 1.16 17.63 20.95
CA GLU A 324 2.49 17.21 20.50
C GLU A 324 3.55 17.88 21.40
N LEU A 325 4.47 17.10 21.96
CA LEU A 325 5.41 17.60 22.96
C LEU A 325 6.56 18.41 22.36
N GLU A 326 6.87 18.19 21.08
CA GLU A 326 7.99 18.83 20.38
C GLU A 326 7.58 20.09 19.59
N THR A 327 6.28 20.34 19.45
CA THR A 327 5.74 21.49 18.72
C THR A 327 4.74 22.24 19.59
N SER A 328 4.22 23.36 19.06
CA SER A 328 3.11 24.10 19.67
C SER A 328 1.74 23.58 19.23
N ILE A 329 1.67 22.49 18.47
CA ILE A 329 0.42 21.96 17.93
C ILE A 329 -0.33 21.17 19.01
N SER A 330 -1.58 21.57 19.25
CA SER A 330 -2.53 20.80 20.02
C SER A 330 -3.86 20.71 19.30
N CYS A 331 -4.59 19.63 19.53
CA CYS A 331 -5.90 19.37 18.96
C CYS A 331 -6.85 18.87 20.05
N THR A 332 -8.04 19.44 20.14
CA THR A 332 -9.15 18.83 20.86
C THR A 332 -10.07 18.17 19.83
N ALA A 333 -10.05 16.84 19.77
CA ALA A 333 -10.91 16.04 18.92
C ALA A 333 -12.13 15.56 19.73
N ARG A 334 -13.34 15.88 19.27
CA ARG A 334 -14.59 15.49 19.92
C ARG A 334 -15.65 15.12 18.90
N VAL A 335 -16.62 14.35 19.32
CA VAL A 335 -17.82 14.05 18.51
C VAL A 335 -19.02 14.74 19.15
N GLU A 336 -19.64 15.65 18.42
CA GLU A 336 -20.82 16.42 18.82
C GLU A 336 -21.85 16.37 17.68
N ASP A 337 -23.10 16.04 17.98
CA ASP A 337 -24.22 16.05 17.00
C ASP A 337 -23.87 15.36 15.65
N ASP A 338 -23.34 14.14 15.72
CA ASP A 338 -22.89 13.35 14.56
C ASP A 338 -21.76 14.02 13.74
N ALA A 339 -20.92 14.85 14.36
CA ALA A 339 -19.77 15.46 13.71
C ALA A 339 -18.48 15.28 14.52
N LEU A 340 -17.42 14.83 13.85
CA LEU A 340 -16.05 14.95 14.33
C LEU A 340 -15.63 16.41 14.22
N ILE A 341 -15.39 17.04 15.37
CA ILE A 341 -14.87 18.40 15.49
C ILE A 341 -13.45 18.33 16.01
N GLN A 342 -12.53 18.90 15.24
CA GLN A 342 -11.12 19.02 15.59
C GLN A 342 -10.76 20.51 15.72
N ASP A 343 -10.57 20.94 16.96
CA ASP A 343 -10.11 22.30 17.28
C ASP A 343 -8.60 22.29 17.49
N PHE A 344 -7.87 22.82 16.51
CA PHE A 344 -6.43 22.97 16.52
C PHE A 344 -5.99 24.30 17.11
N VAL A 345 -4.88 24.28 17.84
CA VAL A 345 -4.11 25.45 18.26
C VAL A 345 -2.66 25.22 17.82
N ALA A 346 -2.09 26.16 17.08
CA ALA A 346 -0.70 26.17 16.62
C ALA A 346 -0.18 27.62 16.50
N GLU A 347 0.97 27.82 15.86
CA GLU A 347 1.46 29.18 15.57
C GLU A 347 0.46 29.98 14.73
N PRO A 348 0.28 31.30 14.96
CA PRO A 348 -0.61 32.13 14.15
C PRO A 348 -0.27 32.14 12.66
N ASN A 349 -1.30 32.10 11.81
CA ASN A 349 -1.15 32.08 10.35
C ASN A 349 -0.28 30.94 9.79
N SER A 350 -0.17 29.82 10.52
CA SER A 350 0.57 28.65 10.07
C SER A 350 -0.30 27.75 9.20
N GLU A 351 0.28 27.25 8.11
CA GLU A 351 -0.36 26.24 7.26
C GLU A 351 -0.15 24.85 7.87
N LEU A 352 -1.26 24.14 8.05
CA LEU A 352 -1.30 22.76 8.51
C LEU A 352 -1.91 21.89 7.43
N ARG A 353 -1.35 20.69 7.30
CA ARG A 353 -1.73 19.69 6.30
C ARG A 353 -1.94 18.35 6.97
N MET A 354 -3.07 17.71 6.68
CA MET A 354 -3.41 16.37 7.14
C MET A 354 -4.08 15.57 6.02
N PHE A 355 -4.12 14.24 6.18
CA PHE A 355 -4.88 13.36 5.30
C PHE A 355 -6.11 12.85 6.02
N GLU A 356 -7.23 12.81 5.30
CA GLU A 356 -8.49 12.26 5.79
C GLU A 356 -8.89 11.10 4.87
N SER A 357 -9.12 9.91 5.43
CA SER A 357 -9.63 8.75 4.70
C SER A 357 -11.04 8.39 5.14
N VAL A 358 -11.90 8.06 4.17
CA VAL A 358 -13.29 7.66 4.37
C VAL A 358 -13.41 6.13 4.18
N GLY A 359 -13.93 5.43 5.19
CA GLY A 359 -14.00 3.97 5.28
C GLY A 359 -15.01 3.26 4.35
N LEU A 360 -15.64 3.97 3.42
CA LEU A 360 -16.80 3.48 2.65
C LEU A 360 -16.40 2.81 1.34
N ARG A 361 -15.74 1.65 1.43
CA ARG A 361 -15.16 0.95 0.27
C ARG A 361 -16.16 0.51 -0.81
N THR A 362 -17.39 0.15 -0.43
CA THR A 362 -18.45 -0.29 -1.35
C THR A 362 -19.46 0.83 -1.67
N GLY A 363 -19.23 2.03 -1.15
CA GLY A 363 -20.16 3.16 -1.26
C GLY A 363 -20.09 3.96 -2.55
N TRP A 364 -20.69 5.14 -2.48
CA TRP A 364 -20.81 6.14 -3.54
C TRP A 364 -20.43 7.52 -3.02
N PHE A 365 -20.11 8.48 -3.89
CA PHE A 365 -19.83 9.84 -3.45
C PHE A 365 -20.28 10.90 -4.45
N ASP A 366 -20.54 12.09 -3.91
CA ASP A 366 -20.77 13.33 -4.63
C ASP A 366 -19.63 14.31 -4.30
N ALA A 367 -19.10 14.98 -5.32
CA ALA A 367 -18.07 16.02 -5.16
C ALA A 367 -18.07 16.97 -6.37
N VAL A 368 -17.64 18.21 -6.16
CA VAL A 368 -17.51 19.21 -7.22
C VAL A 368 -16.05 19.63 -7.35
N PRO A 369 -15.31 19.12 -8.36
CA PRO A 369 -13.97 19.61 -8.67
C PRO A 369 -13.99 21.10 -9.06
N VAL A 370 -12.94 21.84 -8.70
CA VAL A 370 -12.73 23.22 -9.22
C VAL A 370 -12.57 23.21 -10.74
N ARG A 371 -11.94 22.16 -11.28
CA ARG A 371 -11.75 21.94 -12.71
C ARG A 371 -12.28 20.57 -13.10
N GLY A 372 -13.20 20.55 -14.06
CA GLY A 372 -13.80 19.32 -14.57
C GLY A 372 -15.30 19.23 -14.25
N PRO A 373 -15.94 18.10 -14.62
CA PRO A 373 -17.35 17.88 -14.35
C PRO A 373 -17.61 17.57 -12.87
N SER A 374 -18.79 17.94 -12.38
CA SER A 374 -19.27 17.46 -11.08
C SER A 374 -19.37 15.93 -11.06
N LEU A 375 -18.99 15.35 -9.93
CA LEU A 375 -19.09 13.93 -9.66
C LEU A 375 -20.39 13.72 -8.87
N THR A 376 -21.32 12.96 -9.44
CA THR A 376 -22.63 12.71 -8.82
C THR A 376 -22.92 11.22 -8.84
N CYS A 377 -23.20 10.65 -7.68
CA CYS A 377 -23.35 9.22 -7.43
C CYS A 377 -22.21 8.45 -8.10
N ALA A 378 -20.98 8.93 -7.89
CA ALA A 378 -19.78 8.32 -8.41
C ALA A 378 -19.41 7.10 -7.56
N PRO A 379 -19.02 5.96 -8.15
CA PRO A 379 -18.65 4.79 -7.37
C PRO A 379 -17.33 5.02 -6.63
N VAL A 380 -17.26 4.59 -5.37
CA VAL A 380 -15.99 4.57 -4.64
C VAL A 380 -15.06 3.51 -5.23
N GLY A 381 -13.83 3.91 -5.56
CA GLY A 381 -12.76 3.02 -6.01
C GLY A 381 -11.62 3.82 -6.62
N ALA A 382 -10.39 3.36 -6.41
CA ALA A 382 -9.21 4.04 -6.93
C ALA A 382 -9.15 3.87 -8.46
N GLY A 383 -8.84 4.95 -9.19
CA GLY A 383 -8.78 4.95 -10.66
C GLY A 383 -10.13 4.84 -11.37
N LEU A 384 -11.26 4.91 -10.65
CA LEU A 384 -12.60 4.85 -11.26
C LEU A 384 -13.14 6.22 -11.64
N ALA A 385 -13.73 6.94 -10.68
CA ALA A 385 -14.34 8.25 -10.93
C ALA A 385 -13.34 9.41 -10.77
N VAL A 386 -12.32 9.19 -9.94
CA VAL A 386 -11.19 10.09 -9.73
C VAL A 386 -9.94 9.27 -10.03
N ARG A 387 -9.05 9.82 -10.85
CA ARG A 387 -7.75 9.18 -11.13
C ARG A 387 -6.98 8.97 -9.82
N ASP A 388 -6.27 7.86 -9.71
CA ASP A 388 -5.48 7.56 -8.52
C ASP A 388 -4.18 8.39 -8.52
N CYS A 389 -4.06 9.30 -7.54
CA CYS A 389 -2.88 10.15 -7.35
C CYS A 389 -2.08 9.78 -6.10
N THR A 390 -2.25 8.56 -5.55
CA THR A 390 -1.54 8.11 -4.33
C THR A 390 -0.03 8.17 -4.44
N GLU A 391 0.51 8.10 -5.66
CA GLU A 391 1.95 8.15 -5.92
C GLU A 391 2.50 9.57 -6.10
N VAL A 392 1.67 10.57 -6.42
CA VAL A 392 2.03 12.00 -6.54
C VAL A 392 0.85 12.84 -6.07
N VAL A 393 0.85 13.21 -4.79
CA VAL A 393 -0.28 13.90 -4.14
C VAL A 393 -0.55 15.28 -4.74
N ALA A 394 0.50 15.97 -5.19
CA ALA A 394 0.39 17.24 -5.92
C ALA A 394 -0.47 17.16 -7.19
N ALA A 395 -0.73 15.96 -7.72
CA ALA A 395 -1.61 15.73 -8.86
C ALA A 395 -3.09 15.56 -8.49
N SER A 396 -3.45 15.63 -7.20
CA SER A 396 -4.81 15.49 -6.68
C SER A 396 -5.80 16.51 -7.28
N VAL A 397 -7.09 16.17 -7.19
CA VAL A 397 -8.18 16.97 -7.76
C VAL A 397 -8.71 17.93 -6.69
N GLU A 398 -8.43 19.22 -6.85
CA GLU A 398 -8.94 20.27 -5.96
C GLU A 398 -10.48 20.36 -6.04
N LEU A 399 -11.12 20.43 -4.88
CA LEU A 399 -12.58 20.54 -4.73
C LEU A 399 -13.02 21.98 -4.52
N ASP A 400 -14.18 22.34 -5.08
CA ASP A 400 -14.82 23.64 -4.86
C ASP A 400 -15.26 23.72 -3.39
N PRO A 401 -14.73 24.69 -2.61
CA PRO A 401 -15.03 24.81 -1.19
C PRO A 401 -16.49 25.22 -0.91
N SER A 402 -17.26 25.63 -1.93
CA SER A 402 -18.67 26.00 -1.79
C SER A 402 -19.59 24.79 -1.71
N PHE A 403 -19.11 23.58 -2.05
CA PHE A 403 -19.89 22.35 -2.06
C PHE A 403 -19.25 21.28 -1.18
N PRO A 404 -20.00 20.65 -0.25
CA PRO A 404 -19.48 19.53 0.50
C PRO A 404 -19.17 18.35 -0.42
N ALA A 405 -18.10 17.61 -0.13
CA ALA A 405 -17.97 16.25 -0.63
C ALA A 405 -18.70 15.30 0.32
N THR A 406 -19.53 14.44 -0.24
CA THR A 406 -20.46 13.59 0.51
C THR A 406 -20.30 12.14 0.10
N TRP A 407 -20.15 11.23 1.06
CA TRP A 407 -20.12 9.80 0.83
C TRP A 407 -21.38 9.13 1.36
N TYR A 408 -21.82 8.15 0.58
CA TYR A 408 -23.02 7.38 0.81
C TYR A 408 -22.69 5.90 0.96
N GLY A 409 -23.42 5.23 1.85
CA GLY A 409 -23.39 3.78 1.98
C GLY A 409 -23.99 3.08 0.76
N GLU A 410 -24.07 1.75 0.83
CA GLU A 410 -24.59 0.94 -0.28
C GLU A 410 -26.07 1.21 -0.58
N GLN A 411 -26.86 1.64 0.41
CA GLN A 411 -28.28 1.94 0.24
C GLN A 411 -28.55 3.41 -0.14
N GLY A 412 -27.49 4.20 -0.32
CA GLY A 412 -27.60 5.63 -0.63
C GLY A 412 -27.87 6.50 0.59
N GLU A 413 -27.79 5.93 1.80
CA GLU A 413 -27.77 6.67 3.05
C GLU A 413 -26.49 7.52 3.12
N LYS A 414 -26.62 8.77 3.58
CA LYS A 414 -25.45 9.63 3.81
C LYS A 414 -24.69 9.11 5.03
N VAL A 415 -23.37 9.00 4.95
CA VAL A 415 -22.54 8.50 6.05
C VAL A 415 -21.41 9.48 6.42
N VAL A 416 -20.73 10.07 5.44
CA VAL A 416 -19.68 11.07 5.71
C VAL A 416 -19.90 12.31 4.85
N GLU A 417 -19.73 13.48 5.44
CA GLU A 417 -19.71 14.76 4.72
C GLU A 417 -18.53 15.61 5.19
N THR A 418 -17.74 16.08 4.25
CA THR A 418 -16.58 16.93 4.54
C THR A 418 -16.76 18.29 3.87
N THR A 419 -16.56 19.35 4.66
CA THR A 419 -16.53 20.74 4.19
C THR A 419 -15.19 21.35 4.56
N GLY A 420 -14.73 22.35 3.82
CA GLY A 420 -13.49 23.03 4.17
C GLY A 420 -12.85 23.79 3.02
N ARG A 421 -12.04 24.78 3.38
CA ARG A 421 -11.18 25.52 2.43
C ARG A 421 -10.00 24.61 2.05
N ARG A 422 -9.62 24.58 0.77
CA ARG A 422 -8.48 23.81 0.20
C ARG A 422 -8.47 22.32 0.55
N THR A 423 -9.46 21.60 0.02
CA THR A 423 -9.47 20.12 0.03
C THR A 423 -9.21 19.61 -1.39
N SER A 424 -8.36 18.59 -1.51
CA SER A 424 -8.13 17.89 -2.78
C SER A 424 -8.33 16.39 -2.63
N MET A 425 -8.92 15.75 -3.63
CA MET A 425 -9.09 14.30 -3.67
C MET A 425 -7.86 13.64 -4.29
N ILE A 426 -7.18 12.80 -3.51
CA ILE A 426 -6.08 11.95 -3.99
C ILE A 426 -6.64 10.74 -4.74
N HIS A 427 -7.69 10.15 -4.16
CA HIS A 427 -8.62 9.22 -4.83
C HIS A 427 -9.99 9.33 -4.13
N SER A 428 -10.95 8.49 -4.53
CA SER A 428 -12.36 8.57 -4.11
C SER A 428 -12.62 8.55 -2.60
N THR A 429 -11.66 8.13 -1.77
CA THR A 429 -11.81 7.97 -0.31
C THR A 429 -10.62 8.51 0.47
N LEU A 430 -9.73 9.28 -0.17
CA LEU A 430 -8.57 9.86 0.49
C LEU A 430 -8.41 11.31 0.05
N LEU A 431 -8.35 12.19 1.05
CA LEU A 431 -8.33 13.63 0.89
C LEU A 431 -7.02 14.22 1.43
N ASP A 432 -6.46 15.17 0.70
CA ASP A 432 -5.46 16.13 1.20
C ASP A 432 -6.21 17.35 1.77
N ARG A 433 -6.09 17.57 3.08
CA ARG A 433 -6.77 18.63 3.81
C ARG A 433 -5.75 19.68 4.24
N ARG A 434 -5.90 20.90 3.74
CA ARG A 434 -5.01 22.02 4.07
C ARG A 434 -5.78 23.16 4.69
N PHE A 435 -5.26 23.70 5.78
CA PHE A 435 -5.89 24.82 6.47
C PHE A 435 -4.84 25.73 7.09
N THR A 436 -5.25 26.96 7.40
CA THR A 436 -4.39 27.96 8.02
C THR A 436 -5.01 28.37 9.34
N THR A 437 -4.20 28.43 10.39
CA THR A 437 -4.64 29.00 11.67
C THR A 437 -4.91 30.49 11.53
N ASP A 438 -5.85 31.00 12.32
CA ASP A 438 -6.13 32.43 12.37
C ASP A 438 -5.05 33.22 13.11
N GLU A 439 -5.27 34.51 13.30
CA GLU A 439 -4.35 35.42 14.01
C GLU A 439 -4.15 35.02 15.49
N SER A 440 -5.08 34.25 16.07
CA SER A 440 -4.96 33.70 17.43
C SER A 440 -4.24 32.34 17.47
N GLY A 441 -3.93 31.76 16.31
CA GLY A 441 -3.36 30.42 16.20
C GLY A 441 -4.40 29.30 16.19
N ALA A 442 -5.69 29.61 16.09
CA ALA A 442 -6.76 28.62 16.11
C ALA A 442 -7.21 28.19 14.71
N ALA A 443 -7.58 26.93 14.55
CA ALA A 443 -8.28 26.42 13.38
C ALA A 443 -9.30 25.35 13.78
N ARG A 444 -10.45 25.32 13.10
CA ARG A 444 -11.47 24.29 13.31
C ARG A 444 -11.69 23.50 12.03
N ILE A 445 -11.62 22.18 12.14
CA ILE A 445 -12.02 21.25 11.09
C ILE A 445 -13.25 20.47 11.56
N VAL A 446 -14.21 20.30 10.65
CA VAL A 446 -15.45 19.57 10.90
C VAL A 446 -15.65 18.54 9.80
N THR A 447 -15.85 17.29 10.21
CA THR A 447 -16.24 16.17 9.35
C THR A 447 -17.49 15.56 9.93
N VAL A 448 -18.61 15.65 9.22
CA VAL A 448 -19.89 15.09 9.66
C VAL A 448 -19.86 13.59 9.42
N VAL A 449 -20.16 12.80 10.45
CA VAL A 449 -20.22 11.35 10.45
C VAL A 449 -21.60 10.94 10.90
N HIS A 450 -22.48 10.66 9.94
CA HIS A 450 -23.80 10.13 10.22
C HIS A 450 -23.68 8.64 10.57
N PRO A 451 -24.28 8.19 11.68
CA PRO A 451 -24.35 6.77 11.98
C PRO A 451 -24.93 6.03 10.76
N PRO A 452 -24.25 4.98 10.25
CA PRO A 452 -24.85 4.18 9.21
C PRO A 452 -26.19 3.64 9.75
N ALA A 453 -27.21 3.57 8.90
CA ALA A 453 -28.41 2.82 9.27
C ALA A 453 -27.98 1.41 9.69
N ARG A 454 -28.69 0.76 10.63
CA ARG A 454 -28.51 -0.68 10.90
C ARG A 454 -28.86 -1.45 9.63
N SER A 455 -27.94 -1.52 8.68
CA SER A 455 -28.14 -2.07 7.35
C SER A 455 -27.28 -3.31 7.20
N ARG A 456 -27.91 -4.35 6.66
CA ARG A 456 -27.26 -5.63 6.39
C ARG A 456 -26.29 -5.46 5.20
N PRO A 457 -25.02 -5.85 5.34
CA PRO A 457 -24.10 -5.96 4.21
C PRO A 457 -24.71 -6.85 3.10
N GLY A 458 -24.51 -6.49 1.83
CA GLY A 458 -24.95 -7.32 0.70
C GLY A 458 -26.37 -7.07 0.20
N ALA A 459 -27.05 -6.02 0.64
CA ALA A 459 -28.39 -5.66 0.15
C ALA A 459 -28.40 -5.26 -1.34
N LEU A 460 -27.27 -4.79 -1.89
CA LEU A 460 -27.10 -4.57 -3.33
C LEU A 460 -26.76 -5.89 -4.05
N THR A 461 -27.78 -6.58 -4.55
CA THR A 461 -27.62 -7.78 -5.39
C THR A 461 -27.90 -7.47 -6.86
N PHE A 462 -27.51 -8.38 -7.75
CA PHE A 462 -27.89 -8.32 -9.16
C PHE A 462 -29.39 -8.59 -9.41
N GLY A 463 -30.27 -8.70 -8.40
CA GLY A 463 -31.74 -8.68 -8.59
C GLY A 463 -32.27 -9.50 -9.78
N GLY A 464 -31.94 -10.80 -9.85
CA GLY A 464 -32.38 -11.69 -10.95
C GLY A 464 -31.71 -11.47 -12.32
N LEU A 465 -30.78 -10.52 -12.46
CA LEU A 465 -30.01 -10.28 -13.71
C LEU A 465 -29.01 -11.40 -14.04
N VAL A 466 -28.68 -12.26 -13.08
CA VAL A 466 -27.78 -13.40 -13.30
C VAL A 466 -28.53 -14.42 -14.13
N ALA A 467 -28.12 -14.59 -15.39
CA ALA A 467 -28.66 -15.62 -16.26
C ALA A 467 -28.41 -17.01 -15.68
N ASP A 468 -29.21 -17.98 -16.14
CA ASP A 468 -29.02 -19.37 -15.76
C ASP A 468 -27.57 -19.82 -16.04
N PRO A 469 -27.05 -20.77 -15.23
CA PRO A 469 -25.76 -21.38 -15.50
C PRO A 469 -25.67 -21.84 -16.96
N VAL A 470 -24.49 -21.71 -17.56
CA VAL A 470 -24.29 -22.23 -18.92
C VAL A 470 -24.58 -23.74 -18.88
N VAL A 471 -25.60 -24.18 -19.60
CA VAL A 471 -25.90 -25.62 -19.76
C VAL A 471 -24.70 -26.26 -20.45
N SER A 472 -23.87 -26.94 -19.67
CA SER A 472 -22.63 -27.56 -20.09
C SER A 472 -22.72 -29.07 -19.96
N THR A 473 -22.18 -29.79 -20.94
CA THR A 473 -22.06 -31.26 -20.89
C THR A 473 -20.64 -31.71 -20.54
N LYS A 474 -19.66 -30.79 -20.50
CA LYS A 474 -18.25 -31.09 -20.25
C LYS A 474 -17.56 -29.97 -19.47
N GLU A 475 -17.22 -30.26 -18.23
CA GLU A 475 -16.38 -29.42 -17.39
C GLU A 475 -15.09 -30.16 -17.00
N SER A 476 -14.00 -29.41 -16.85
CA SER A 476 -12.77 -29.90 -16.24
C SER A 476 -12.22 -28.86 -15.28
N LEU A 477 -12.18 -29.19 -14.00
CA LEU A 477 -11.50 -28.43 -12.95
C LEU A 477 -10.35 -29.28 -12.41
N ARG A 478 -9.12 -28.77 -12.44
CA ARG A 478 -7.92 -29.51 -12.03
C ARG A 478 -7.18 -28.76 -10.93
N ILE A 479 -7.15 -29.37 -9.75
CA ILE A 479 -6.36 -28.92 -8.60
C ILE A 479 -4.97 -29.55 -8.66
N ARG A 480 -3.94 -28.79 -8.26
CA ARG A 480 -2.56 -29.27 -8.14
C ARG A 480 -1.89 -28.67 -6.90
N GLU A 481 -1.29 -29.53 -6.10
CA GLU A 481 -0.42 -29.18 -4.97
C GLU A 481 0.71 -28.22 -5.38
N SER A 482 1.41 -28.55 -6.47
CA SER A 482 2.50 -27.72 -7.01
C SER A 482 2.05 -26.35 -7.54
N ALA A 483 0.75 -26.18 -7.81
CA ALA A 483 0.16 -24.89 -8.15
C ALA A 483 -0.37 -24.14 -6.92
N ALA A 484 -0.49 -24.80 -5.76
CA ALA A 484 -1.19 -24.30 -4.57
C ALA A 484 -2.65 -23.88 -4.86
N GLY A 485 -3.34 -24.60 -5.76
CA GLY A 485 -4.70 -24.24 -6.15
C GLY A 485 -5.19 -24.86 -7.45
N VAL A 486 -6.15 -24.18 -8.09
CA VAL A 486 -6.74 -24.59 -9.37
C VAL A 486 -5.77 -24.26 -10.51
N ALA A 487 -5.14 -25.30 -11.05
CA ALA A 487 -4.15 -25.20 -12.11
C ALA A 487 -4.78 -25.04 -13.51
N ASP A 488 -6.01 -25.49 -13.71
CA ASP A 488 -6.76 -25.36 -14.96
C ASP A 488 -8.26 -25.53 -14.70
N TRP A 489 -9.08 -24.62 -15.22
CA TRP A 489 -10.54 -24.71 -15.13
C TRP A 489 -11.16 -24.36 -16.48
N ARG A 490 -11.94 -25.30 -17.02
CA ARG A 490 -12.60 -25.17 -18.32
C ARG A 490 -14.05 -25.63 -18.32
N ILE A 491 -14.86 -24.95 -19.11
CA ILE A 491 -16.22 -25.35 -19.47
C ILE A 491 -16.33 -25.40 -20.99
N ASN A 492 -16.85 -26.51 -21.54
CA ASN A 492 -16.95 -26.74 -22.98
C ASN A 492 -15.61 -26.49 -23.71
N GLY A 493 -14.49 -26.86 -23.07
CA GLY A 493 -13.13 -26.66 -23.59
C GLY A 493 -12.54 -25.25 -23.42
N ARG A 494 -13.35 -24.25 -23.04
CA ARG A 494 -12.91 -22.86 -22.84
C ARG A 494 -12.42 -22.62 -21.42
N ARG A 495 -11.33 -21.88 -21.25
CA ARG A 495 -10.79 -21.55 -19.93
C ARG A 495 -11.59 -20.46 -19.25
N LEU A 496 -11.88 -20.63 -17.97
CA LEU A 496 -12.54 -19.60 -17.15
C LEU A 496 -11.54 -18.74 -16.38
N VAL A 497 -10.40 -19.32 -16.03
CA VAL A 497 -9.32 -18.65 -15.31
C VAL A 497 -8.03 -18.73 -16.11
N ARG A 498 -7.21 -17.69 -15.96
CA ARG A 498 -5.85 -17.66 -16.45
C ARG A 498 -4.94 -18.36 -15.46
N THR A 499 -3.87 -18.96 -15.94
CA THR A 499 -2.93 -19.71 -15.08
C THR A 499 -1.58 -19.80 -15.77
N PRO A 500 -0.46 -19.59 -15.06
CA PRO A 500 0.88 -19.76 -15.60
C PRO A 500 1.39 -21.21 -15.43
N PHE A 501 0.68 -22.06 -14.69
CA PHE A 501 1.05 -23.44 -14.40
C PHE A 501 1.42 -24.23 -15.68
N PRO A 502 2.51 -25.03 -15.68
CA PRO A 502 3.37 -25.42 -14.55
C PRO A 502 4.49 -24.42 -14.21
N ARG A 503 4.47 -23.21 -14.77
CA ARG A 503 5.48 -22.17 -14.49
C ARG A 503 5.02 -21.26 -13.36
N ILE A 504 5.99 -20.54 -12.80
CA ILE A 504 5.77 -19.40 -11.90
C ILE A 504 5.99 -18.13 -12.73
N ARG A 505 5.12 -17.13 -12.59
CA ARG A 505 5.26 -15.82 -13.23
C ARG A 505 4.87 -14.70 -12.27
N GLY A 506 5.25 -13.47 -12.59
CA GLY A 506 4.64 -12.30 -11.98
C GLY A 506 3.22 -12.05 -12.52
N PHE A 507 2.30 -11.64 -11.65
CA PHE A 507 1.01 -11.07 -11.99
C PHE A 507 0.86 -9.76 -11.22
N ALA A 508 0.86 -8.62 -11.92
CA ALA A 508 0.88 -7.30 -11.29
C ALA A 508 1.96 -7.23 -10.19
N CYS A 509 1.59 -7.05 -8.92
CA CYS A 509 2.51 -6.96 -7.79
C CYS A 509 2.79 -8.31 -7.11
N ASN A 510 2.17 -9.40 -7.56
CA ASN A 510 2.45 -10.75 -7.07
C ASN A 510 3.59 -11.39 -7.90
N PRO A 511 4.82 -11.54 -7.36
CA PRO A 511 5.94 -12.12 -8.09
C PRO A 511 5.86 -13.65 -8.27
N TYR A 512 5.00 -14.36 -7.52
CA TYR A 512 4.96 -15.82 -7.44
C TYR A 512 3.59 -16.40 -7.85
N TRP A 513 2.94 -15.84 -8.85
CA TRP A 513 1.65 -16.33 -9.35
C TRP A 513 1.81 -17.72 -10.00
N ARG A 514 0.96 -18.68 -9.58
CA ARG A 514 1.02 -20.11 -9.97
C ARG A 514 -0.30 -20.72 -10.45
N ALA A 515 -1.43 -20.28 -9.92
CA ALA A 515 -2.75 -20.88 -10.14
C ALA A 515 -3.77 -19.85 -10.62
N GLY A 516 -4.87 -20.33 -11.21
CA GLY A 516 -5.98 -19.47 -11.60
C GLY A 516 -6.95 -19.15 -10.48
N VAL A 517 -7.01 -20.02 -9.47
CA VAL A 517 -7.69 -19.82 -8.18
C VAL A 517 -6.79 -20.35 -7.08
N TRP A 518 -6.58 -19.59 -6.01
CA TRP A 518 -5.78 -19.99 -4.85
C TRP A 518 -6.23 -19.24 -3.60
N ALA A 519 -5.68 -19.61 -2.46
CA ALA A 519 -6.01 -19.02 -1.17
C ALA A 519 -4.78 -18.44 -0.47
N THR A 520 -4.99 -17.40 0.32
CA THR A 520 -4.00 -16.84 1.25
C THR A 520 -4.67 -16.38 2.53
N HIS A 521 -3.88 -16.33 3.59
CA HIS A 521 -4.14 -15.50 4.75
C HIS A 521 -3.45 -14.14 4.54
N GLU A 522 -4.17 -13.04 4.71
CA GLU A 522 -3.67 -11.67 4.52
C GLU A 522 -3.90 -10.85 5.81
N PRO A 523 -3.09 -9.81 6.10
CA PRO A 523 -3.36 -8.90 7.20
C PRO A 523 -4.72 -8.22 7.08
N GLU A 524 -5.22 -7.69 8.20
CA GLU A 524 -6.49 -6.96 8.25
C GLU A 524 -6.54 -5.85 7.20
N ARG A 525 -7.60 -5.83 6.38
CA ARG A 525 -7.70 -4.90 5.25
C ARG A 525 -7.75 -3.42 5.64
N HIS A 526 -8.07 -3.12 6.90
CA HIS A 526 -8.08 -1.78 7.48
C HIS A 526 -6.76 -1.35 8.11
N ARG A 527 -5.78 -2.26 8.21
CA ARG A 527 -4.49 -1.95 8.78
C ARG A 527 -3.76 -0.95 7.88
N ARG A 528 -3.74 0.31 8.31
CA ARG A 528 -3.26 1.50 7.58
C ARG A 528 -1.90 1.28 6.90
N GLU A 529 -0.97 0.67 7.62
CA GLU A 529 0.39 0.41 7.16
C GLU A 529 0.51 -0.67 6.08
N HIS A 530 -0.48 -1.58 5.91
CA HIS A 530 -0.40 -2.68 4.95
C HIS A 530 -1.56 -2.65 3.93
N GLY A 531 -2.81 -2.58 4.40
CA GLY A 531 -4.02 -2.75 3.58
C GLY A 531 -4.14 -4.16 3.01
N MET A 532 -5.04 -4.37 2.04
CA MET A 532 -5.24 -5.68 1.40
C MET A 532 -4.12 -6.00 0.40
N GLY A 533 -3.44 -7.13 0.59
CA GLY A 533 -2.31 -7.60 -0.23
C GLY A 533 -2.68 -8.06 -1.65
N TRP A 534 -1.80 -8.84 -2.28
CA TRP A 534 -1.90 -9.25 -3.70
C TRP A 534 -1.94 -10.79 -3.90
N GLY A 535 -2.30 -11.54 -2.86
CA GLY A 535 -2.43 -12.99 -2.91
C GLY A 535 -1.09 -13.70 -3.03
N LEU A 536 -0.09 -13.23 -2.28
CA LEU A 536 1.24 -13.82 -2.31
C LEU A 536 1.29 -15.10 -1.47
N SER A 537 1.09 -16.26 -2.11
CA SER A 537 1.31 -17.56 -1.45
C SER A 537 2.72 -18.08 -1.70
N ARG A 538 3.50 -18.29 -0.63
CA ARG A 538 4.83 -18.93 -0.68
C ARG A 538 4.86 -20.34 -0.09
N GLN A 539 3.79 -20.73 0.62
CA GLN A 539 3.64 -22.03 1.24
C GLN A 539 3.62 -23.15 0.19
N THR A 540 4.12 -24.33 0.57
CA THR A 540 3.83 -25.55 -0.18
C THR A 540 2.54 -26.16 0.32
N TRP A 541 1.85 -26.92 -0.53
CA TRP A 541 0.51 -27.45 -0.25
C TRP A 541 0.48 -28.94 -0.51
N SER A 542 -0.36 -29.64 0.23
CA SER A 542 -0.63 -31.07 0.07
C SER A 542 -2.12 -31.32 -0.02
N THR A 543 -2.53 -32.39 -0.71
CA THR A 543 -3.94 -32.76 -0.84
C THR A 543 -4.37 -33.59 0.36
N THR A 544 -5.50 -33.25 0.95
CA THR A 544 -6.13 -34.03 2.02
C THR A 544 -6.83 -35.27 1.44
N GLN A 545 -7.27 -36.19 2.31
CA GLN A 545 -8.08 -37.34 1.89
C GLN A 545 -9.41 -36.94 1.26
N THR A 546 -9.94 -35.76 1.59
CA THR A 546 -11.20 -35.21 1.07
C THR A 546 -11.02 -34.42 -0.23
N GLY A 547 -9.79 -34.29 -0.75
CA GLY A 547 -9.49 -33.52 -1.96
C GLY A 547 -9.27 -32.02 -1.76
N SER A 548 -9.34 -31.53 -0.53
CA SER A 548 -8.94 -30.16 -0.17
C SER A 548 -7.42 -29.99 -0.24
N LEU A 549 -6.94 -28.75 -0.30
CA LEU A 549 -5.52 -28.44 -0.14
C LEU A 549 -5.25 -27.90 1.27
N ILE A 550 -4.22 -28.40 1.93
CA ILE A 550 -3.72 -27.90 3.22
C ILE A 550 -2.27 -27.43 3.07
N SER A 551 -1.94 -26.29 3.65
CA SER A 551 -0.56 -25.78 3.68
C SER A 551 0.36 -26.71 4.47
N ASP A 552 1.65 -26.67 4.17
CA ASP A 552 2.70 -27.46 4.82
C ASP A 552 2.81 -27.22 6.33
N ASP A 553 2.66 -25.97 6.76
CA ASP A 553 2.55 -25.57 8.17
C ASP A 553 1.19 -25.93 8.80
N ARG A 554 0.25 -26.47 8.02
CA ARG A 554 -1.12 -26.82 8.39
C ARG A 554 -1.95 -25.65 8.95
N ARG A 555 -1.56 -24.42 8.64
CA ARG A 555 -2.25 -23.21 9.08
C ARG A 555 -3.40 -22.80 8.17
N ASN A 556 -3.38 -23.20 6.91
CA ASN A 556 -4.39 -22.80 5.91
C ASN A 556 -5.01 -24.02 5.24
N LEU A 557 -6.34 -24.01 5.11
CA LEU A 557 -7.12 -25.02 4.41
C LEU A 557 -7.92 -24.36 3.29
N PHE A 558 -7.80 -24.89 2.09
CA PHE A 558 -8.54 -24.49 0.90
C PHE A 558 -9.39 -25.64 0.40
N THR A 559 -10.72 -25.47 0.46
CA THR A 559 -11.69 -26.51 0.11
C THR A 559 -12.51 -26.10 -1.11
N ILE A 560 -12.73 -27.07 -1.99
CA ILE A 560 -13.68 -26.96 -3.09
C ILE A 560 -14.85 -27.87 -2.75
N ASN A 561 -16.01 -27.26 -2.47
CA ASN A 561 -17.26 -27.95 -2.26
C ASN A 561 -17.89 -28.19 -3.63
N ASP A 562 -17.76 -29.42 -4.14
CA ASP A 562 -18.31 -29.80 -5.43
C ASP A 562 -19.84 -29.61 -5.43
N SER A 563 -20.32 -28.68 -6.27
CA SER A 563 -21.74 -28.57 -6.55
C SER A 563 -22.15 -29.69 -7.51
N LEU A 564 -23.35 -30.25 -7.33
CA LEU A 564 -23.96 -31.14 -8.34
C LEU A 564 -24.26 -30.43 -9.68
N VAL A 565 -24.07 -29.10 -9.75
CA VAL A 565 -24.36 -28.26 -10.91
C VAL A 565 -23.07 -27.91 -11.64
N VAL A 566 -22.96 -28.36 -12.90
CA VAL A 566 -21.81 -28.05 -13.79
C VAL A 566 -21.62 -26.55 -13.91
N GLY A 567 -20.37 -26.10 -13.79
CA GLY A 567 -19.98 -24.69 -13.90
C GLY A 567 -20.34 -23.85 -12.68
N ARG A 568 -20.76 -24.46 -11.57
CA ARG A 568 -20.93 -23.81 -10.27
C ARG A 568 -20.01 -24.51 -9.28
N HIS A 569 -19.11 -23.75 -8.67
CA HIS A 569 -18.25 -24.23 -7.59
C HIS A 569 -18.42 -23.35 -6.38
N GLU A 570 -18.37 -23.97 -5.21
CA GLU A 570 -18.34 -23.30 -3.92
C GLU A 570 -16.96 -23.54 -3.31
N PHE A 571 -16.32 -22.47 -2.88
CA PHE A 571 -14.95 -22.48 -2.37
C PHE A 571 -14.98 -21.94 -0.95
N SER A 572 -14.23 -22.57 -0.05
CA SER A 572 -13.98 -22.01 1.28
C SER A 572 -12.49 -21.98 1.57
N VAL A 573 -12.12 -20.98 2.36
CA VAL A 573 -10.77 -20.78 2.87
C VAL A 573 -10.89 -20.63 4.37
N THR A 574 -10.06 -21.35 5.11
CA THR A 574 -9.90 -21.15 6.55
C THR A 574 -8.44 -21.07 6.91
N SER A 575 -8.12 -20.20 7.85
CA SER A 575 -6.84 -20.20 8.56
C SER A 575 -7.04 -20.46 10.05
N VAL A 576 -6.00 -21.00 10.68
CA VAL A 576 -5.90 -21.12 12.15
C VAL A 576 -5.65 -19.78 12.84
N GLU A 577 -5.26 -18.77 12.07
CA GLU A 577 -5.12 -17.40 12.58
C GLU A 577 -6.51 -16.81 12.83
N THR A 578 -6.65 -16.09 13.93
CA THR A 578 -7.92 -15.45 14.30
C THR A 578 -7.95 -13.96 14.00
N ASP A 579 -6.80 -13.37 13.70
CA ASP A 579 -6.65 -12.00 13.23
C ASP A 579 -6.44 -11.97 11.72
N GLY A 580 -6.76 -10.86 11.05
CA GLY A 580 -6.56 -10.73 9.60
C GLY A 580 -7.74 -11.21 8.73
N GLU A 581 -7.41 -11.72 7.55
CA GLU A 581 -8.36 -12.03 6.47
C GLU A 581 -8.01 -13.34 5.77
N ASP A 582 -9.03 -14.16 5.53
CA ASP A 582 -8.97 -15.30 4.62
C ASP A 582 -9.43 -14.86 3.24
N VAL A 583 -8.60 -15.08 2.22
CA VAL A 583 -8.83 -14.54 0.88
C VAL A 583 -8.76 -15.62 -0.19
N LEU A 584 -9.84 -15.75 -0.96
CA LEU A 584 -9.87 -16.52 -2.20
C LEU A 584 -9.51 -15.63 -3.39
N TRP A 585 -8.39 -15.90 -4.03
CA TRP A 585 -7.94 -15.16 -5.20
C TRP A 585 -8.32 -15.86 -6.49
N LEU A 586 -8.73 -15.09 -7.50
CA LEU A 586 -9.04 -15.55 -8.84
C LEU A 586 -8.38 -14.64 -9.88
N THR A 587 -7.95 -15.23 -10.99
CA THR A 587 -7.51 -14.51 -12.20
C THR A 587 -8.39 -14.89 -13.37
N PRO A 588 -9.54 -14.22 -13.58
CA PRO A 588 -10.46 -14.54 -14.68
C PRO A 588 -9.77 -14.48 -16.06
N MET A 589 -10.19 -15.35 -16.99
CA MET A 589 -9.66 -15.38 -18.35
C MET A 589 -10.25 -14.25 -19.19
N THR A 590 -9.67 -13.05 -19.07
CA THR A 590 -10.17 -11.83 -19.72
C THR A 590 -9.20 -11.29 -20.77
N GLY A 591 -9.76 -10.60 -21.78
CA GLY A 591 -9.01 -9.81 -22.75
C GLY A 591 -8.94 -8.33 -22.35
N PRO A 592 -8.16 -7.49 -23.06
CA PRO A 592 -8.16 -6.04 -22.85
C PRO A 592 -9.56 -5.44 -23.02
N GLY A 593 -9.96 -4.55 -22.11
CA GLY A 593 -11.25 -3.84 -22.19
C GLY A 593 -12.49 -4.70 -21.88
N THR A 594 -12.30 -5.89 -21.32
CA THR A 594 -13.38 -6.79 -20.89
C THR A 594 -14.36 -6.07 -19.96
N ARG A 595 -15.66 -6.31 -20.11
CA ARG A 595 -16.66 -5.68 -19.23
C ARG A 595 -16.68 -6.33 -17.85
N VAL A 596 -16.56 -5.50 -16.83
CA VAL A 596 -16.82 -5.88 -15.44
C VAL A 596 -18.07 -5.16 -14.98
N VAL A 597 -19.01 -5.89 -14.38
CA VAL A 597 -20.29 -5.38 -13.92
C VAL A 597 -20.34 -5.49 -12.40
N PHE A 598 -20.87 -4.44 -11.80
CA PHE A 598 -21.08 -4.32 -10.37
C PHE A 598 -22.56 -4.02 -10.09
N PRO A 599 -23.09 -4.45 -8.95
CA PRO A 599 -24.35 -3.93 -8.46
C PRO A 599 -24.19 -2.43 -8.14
N GLY A 600 -25.30 -1.69 -8.14
CA GLY A 600 -25.23 -0.29 -7.75
C GLY A 600 -26.55 0.36 -7.39
N LEU A 601 -26.44 1.56 -6.80
CA LEU A 601 -27.55 2.29 -6.18
C LEU A 601 -28.68 2.58 -7.17
N ARG A 602 -28.35 2.88 -8.43
CA ARG A 602 -29.29 3.17 -9.52
C ARG A 602 -29.44 1.99 -10.50
N GLY A 603 -29.16 0.78 -10.02
CA GLY A 603 -29.07 -0.44 -10.81
C GLY A 603 -27.63 -0.81 -11.17
N PRO A 604 -27.44 -1.97 -11.81
CA PRO A 604 -26.12 -2.45 -12.20
C PRO A 604 -25.42 -1.51 -13.16
N TRP A 605 -24.13 -1.34 -12.96
CA TRP A 605 -23.27 -0.52 -13.79
C TRP A 605 -22.04 -1.32 -14.20
N SER A 606 -21.34 -0.85 -15.22
CA SER A 606 -20.16 -1.54 -15.74
C SER A 606 -19.01 -0.60 -16.06
N THR A 607 -17.80 -1.13 -15.95
CA THR A 607 -16.55 -0.48 -16.34
C THR A 607 -15.72 -1.47 -17.17
N PRO A 608 -14.98 -1.02 -18.18
CA PRO A 608 -14.02 -1.87 -18.88
C PRO A 608 -12.81 -2.18 -17.98
N SER A 609 -12.21 -3.36 -18.17
CA SER A 609 -10.90 -3.73 -17.59
C SER A 609 -9.72 -3.06 -18.33
N SER A 610 -9.96 -1.89 -18.94
CA SER A 610 -8.91 -1.02 -19.48
C SER A 610 -8.47 -0.06 -18.37
N GLY A 611 -7.17 0.23 -18.31
CA GLY A 611 -6.61 1.08 -17.25
C GLY A 611 -6.33 0.33 -15.95
N VAL A 612 -5.86 1.08 -14.94
CA VAL A 612 -5.53 0.57 -13.61
C VAL A 612 -6.53 1.13 -12.62
N TRP A 613 -7.34 0.26 -12.02
CA TRP A 613 -8.35 0.67 -11.05
C TRP A 613 -8.62 -0.45 -10.06
N GLN A 614 -9.16 -0.10 -8.90
CA GLN A 614 -9.63 -1.07 -7.91
C GLN A 614 -10.98 -0.68 -7.31
N ARG A 615 -11.80 -1.69 -7.01
CA ARG A 615 -13.15 -1.54 -6.49
C ARG A 615 -13.50 -2.68 -5.54
N TRP A 616 -14.06 -2.34 -4.39
CA TRP A 616 -14.70 -3.31 -3.50
C TRP A 616 -16.19 -3.43 -3.83
N THR A 617 -16.74 -4.62 -3.72
CA THR A 617 -18.14 -4.88 -4.08
C THR A 617 -18.67 -6.12 -3.39
N PRO A 618 -19.98 -6.24 -3.11
CA PRO A 618 -20.55 -7.47 -2.57
C PRO A 618 -20.66 -8.61 -3.59
N SER A 619 -20.71 -8.30 -4.90
CA SER A 619 -20.77 -9.29 -5.98
C SER A 619 -20.30 -8.70 -7.30
N THR A 620 -19.84 -9.54 -8.24
CA THR A 620 -19.45 -9.07 -9.57
C THR A 620 -19.80 -10.07 -10.68
N LEU A 621 -20.05 -9.55 -11.88
CA LEU A 621 -20.11 -10.33 -13.12
C LEU A 621 -18.97 -9.89 -14.04
N ILE A 622 -18.18 -10.83 -14.52
CA ILE A 622 -17.03 -10.57 -15.39
C ILE A 622 -17.29 -11.25 -16.73
N GLU A 623 -17.29 -10.46 -17.79
CA GLU A 623 -17.39 -11.00 -19.14
C GLU A 623 -16.16 -11.86 -19.44
N LEU A 624 -16.36 -13.05 -19.99
CA LEU A 624 -15.30 -13.90 -20.51
C LEU A 624 -15.42 -13.94 -22.05
N ASP A 625 -15.03 -15.04 -22.67
CA ASP A 625 -15.13 -15.21 -24.12
C ASP A 625 -16.49 -15.78 -24.57
N GLN A 626 -16.94 -15.38 -25.76
CA GLN A 626 -18.07 -15.97 -26.49
C GLN A 626 -19.36 -16.12 -25.66
N GLY A 627 -19.72 -15.06 -24.94
CA GLY A 627 -20.99 -14.95 -24.20
C GLY A 627 -21.04 -15.66 -22.85
N ILE A 628 -19.90 -16.20 -22.37
CA ILE A 628 -19.77 -16.73 -21.02
C ILE A 628 -19.43 -15.60 -20.06
N TRP A 629 -20.03 -15.63 -18.88
CA TRP A 629 -19.78 -14.69 -17.79
C TRP A 629 -19.38 -15.45 -16.53
N LEU A 630 -18.49 -14.87 -15.74
CA LEU A 630 -18.13 -15.37 -14.42
C LEU A 630 -18.87 -14.55 -13.36
N SER A 631 -19.76 -15.19 -12.62
CA SER A 631 -20.45 -14.61 -11.47
C SER A 631 -19.74 -15.02 -10.19
N ILE A 632 -19.42 -14.02 -9.36
CA ILE A 632 -18.74 -14.20 -8.08
C ILE A 632 -19.57 -13.49 -7.01
N ALA A 633 -19.97 -14.25 -5.98
CA ALA A 633 -20.76 -13.77 -4.86
C ALA A 633 -20.56 -14.69 -3.64
N PRO A 634 -20.91 -14.24 -2.43
CA PRO A 634 -21.07 -15.14 -1.29
C PRO A 634 -22.11 -16.23 -1.57
N ALA A 635 -21.94 -17.39 -0.95
CA ALA A 635 -22.99 -18.39 -0.91
C ALA A 635 -24.15 -17.93 0.03
N PRO A 636 -25.40 -18.32 -0.22
CA PRO A 636 -26.56 -17.99 0.60
C PRO A 636 -26.38 -18.48 2.02
N GLY A 637 -26.79 -17.66 2.98
CA GLY A 637 -26.65 -17.94 4.41
C GLY A 637 -25.39 -17.35 5.03
N HIS A 638 -24.46 -16.81 4.23
CA HIS A 638 -23.22 -16.20 4.72
C HIS A 638 -23.22 -14.66 4.61
N GLU A 639 -24.37 -14.04 4.31
CA GLU A 639 -24.47 -12.58 4.16
C GLU A 639 -24.17 -11.81 5.46
N GLU A 640 -24.38 -12.44 6.61
CA GLU A 640 -24.16 -11.84 7.94
C GLU A 640 -22.67 -11.70 8.29
N LEU A 641 -21.77 -12.35 7.55
CA LEU A 641 -20.32 -12.36 7.77
C LEU A 641 -19.58 -11.21 7.06
N VAL A 642 -20.32 -10.19 6.57
CA VAL A 642 -19.80 -8.99 5.89
C VAL A 642 -18.79 -9.28 4.77
N PRO A 643 -19.08 -10.20 3.82
CA PRO A 643 -18.15 -10.52 2.73
C PRO A 643 -17.97 -9.35 1.76
N GLU A 644 -16.73 -9.06 1.40
CA GLU A 644 -16.42 -8.09 0.35
C GLU A 644 -15.53 -8.72 -0.73
N ILE A 645 -15.74 -8.34 -1.98
CA ILE A 645 -14.93 -8.75 -3.13
C ILE A 645 -14.15 -7.55 -3.62
N LEU A 646 -12.83 -7.65 -3.60
CA LEU A 646 -11.92 -6.72 -4.23
C LEU A 646 -11.69 -7.11 -5.69
N VAL A 647 -11.97 -6.21 -6.63
CA VAL A 647 -11.65 -6.36 -8.05
C VAL A 647 -10.61 -5.32 -8.45
N ARG A 648 -9.46 -5.78 -8.95
CA ARG A 648 -8.39 -4.93 -9.49
C ARG A 648 -8.22 -5.15 -10.98
N SER A 649 -8.30 -4.07 -11.75
CA SER A 649 -7.79 -4.03 -13.13
C SER A 649 -6.33 -3.63 -13.12
N THR A 650 -5.49 -4.44 -13.76
CA THR A 650 -4.05 -4.24 -13.81
C THR A 650 -3.55 -4.39 -15.24
N PRO A 651 -2.34 -3.91 -15.58
CA PRO A 651 -1.74 -4.19 -16.87
C PRO A 651 -1.53 -5.70 -17.14
N SER A 652 -1.48 -6.49 -16.06
CA SER A 652 -1.42 -7.95 -16.16
C SER A 652 -2.79 -8.57 -16.41
N GLY A 653 -3.93 -7.91 -16.17
CA GLY A 653 -5.28 -8.49 -16.24
C GLY A 653 -6.07 -8.27 -14.94
N LEU A 654 -7.24 -8.89 -14.82
CA LEU A 654 -8.06 -8.79 -13.61
C LEU A 654 -7.55 -9.71 -12.49
N LEU A 655 -7.44 -9.16 -11.28
CA LEU A 655 -7.26 -9.90 -10.04
C LEU A 655 -8.51 -9.70 -9.19
N VAL A 656 -9.11 -10.79 -8.73
CA VAL A 656 -10.27 -10.77 -7.83
C VAL A 656 -9.87 -11.42 -6.51
N GLY A 657 -10.10 -10.74 -5.39
CA GLY A 657 -9.94 -11.29 -4.04
C GLY A 657 -11.29 -11.31 -3.34
N CYS A 658 -11.77 -12.49 -2.96
CA CYS A 658 -12.98 -12.64 -2.17
C CYS A 658 -12.57 -12.74 -0.70
N THR A 659 -12.88 -11.72 0.09
CA THR A 659 -12.29 -11.47 1.40
C THR A 659 -13.31 -11.70 2.51
N SER A 660 -12.91 -12.51 3.50
CA SER A 660 -13.64 -12.74 4.75
C SER A 660 -12.70 -12.68 5.93
N ARG A 661 -13.25 -12.39 7.11
CA ARG A 661 -12.47 -12.39 8.35
C ARG A 661 -11.94 -13.80 8.65
N ALA A 662 -10.70 -13.84 9.14
CA ALA A 662 -10.11 -15.06 9.66
C ALA A 662 -10.76 -15.45 11.01
N GLY A 663 -10.52 -16.69 11.47
CA GLY A 663 -11.04 -17.19 12.76
C GLY A 663 -12.49 -17.69 12.75
N LEU A 664 -13.12 -17.84 11.58
CA LEU A 664 -14.46 -18.41 11.42
C LEU A 664 -14.43 -19.93 11.18
N GLU A 665 -13.61 -20.68 11.93
CA GLU A 665 -13.36 -22.11 11.65
C GLU A 665 -14.64 -22.99 11.67
N GLU A 666 -15.61 -22.69 12.53
CA GLU A 666 -16.86 -23.45 12.64
C GLU A 666 -17.89 -23.09 11.55
N ASP A 667 -17.81 -21.88 10.97
CA ASP A 667 -18.68 -21.41 9.89
C ASP A 667 -17.89 -20.58 8.86
N PRO A 668 -17.08 -21.26 8.03
CA PRO A 668 -16.20 -20.57 7.12
C PRO A 668 -16.98 -19.89 6.02
N MET A 669 -16.51 -18.71 5.59
CA MET A 669 -17.09 -18.05 4.42
C MET A 669 -17.00 -18.96 3.20
N VAL A 670 -18.16 -19.21 2.58
CA VAL A 670 -18.25 -19.94 1.32
C VAL A 670 -18.49 -18.95 0.18
N TRP A 671 -17.57 -18.96 -0.78
CA TRP A 671 -17.64 -18.17 -2.00
C TRP A 671 -18.15 -19.00 -3.16
N ARG A 672 -19.16 -18.47 -3.84
CA ARG A 672 -19.75 -19.12 -5.00
C ARG A 672 -19.23 -18.47 -6.28
N VAL A 673 -18.68 -19.31 -7.15
CA VAL A 673 -18.19 -18.91 -8.47
C VAL A 673 -18.92 -19.71 -9.52
N ARG A 674 -19.57 -19.01 -10.47
CA ARG A 674 -20.43 -19.61 -11.49
C ARG A 674 -20.11 -19.12 -12.88
N ALA A 675 -20.09 -20.03 -13.85
CA ALA A 675 -20.17 -19.68 -15.26
C ALA A 675 -21.63 -19.55 -15.70
N THR A 676 -21.99 -18.38 -16.21
CA THR A 676 -23.36 -18.04 -16.64
C THR A 676 -23.40 -17.58 -18.08
N GLY A 677 -24.60 -17.51 -18.67
CA GLY A 677 -24.81 -16.78 -19.92
C GLY A 677 -24.72 -15.26 -19.73
N ALA A 678 -24.95 -14.52 -20.82
CA ALA A 678 -25.00 -13.06 -20.79
C ALA A 678 -26.13 -12.54 -19.88
N PRO A 679 -25.91 -11.42 -19.16
CA PRO A 679 -26.94 -10.82 -18.31
C PRO A 679 -28.21 -10.46 -19.10
N LEU A 680 -29.36 -10.58 -18.45
CA LEU A 680 -30.68 -10.47 -19.09
C LEU A 680 -31.13 -9.03 -19.46
N THR A 681 -30.37 -7.98 -19.10
CA THR A 681 -30.84 -6.58 -19.22
C THR A 681 -29.76 -5.58 -19.65
N ARG A 682 -30.20 -4.42 -20.19
CA ARG A 682 -29.36 -3.30 -20.65
C ARG A 682 -28.73 -2.58 -19.44
N MET A 683 -27.41 -2.37 -19.47
CA MET A 683 -26.62 -1.83 -18.35
C MET A 683 -26.14 -0.39 -18.62
N THR A 684 -26.02 0.41 -17.56
CA THR A 684 -25.38 1.74 -17.64
C THR A 684 -23.86 1.59 -17.64
N ARG A 685 -23.18 2.28 -18.56
CA ARG A 685 -21.71 2.25 -18.66
C ARG A 685 -21.13 3.46 -17.94
N VAL A 686 -20.19 3.23 -17.04
CA VAL A 686 -19.38 4.29 -16.41
C VAL A 686 -18.02 4.29 -17.09
N GLY A 687 -17.54 5.47 -17.48
CA GLY A 687 -16.17 5.64 -17.98
C GLY A 687 -15.17 5.56 -16.82
N THR A 688 -13.98 5.02 -17.07
CA THR A 688 -12.84 5.22 -16.17
C THR A 688 -12.38 6.66 -16.27
N ALA A 689 -11.87 7.25 -15.19
CA ALA A 689 -11.19 8.53 -15.21
C ALA A 689 -10.04 8.45 -16.24
N ALA A 690 -9.97 9.44 -17.12
CA ALA A 690 -8.97 9.51 -18.19
C ALA A 690 -7.75 10.33 -17.75
#